data_AF-A0A4Q9WAL3-F1
#
_entry.id   AF-A0A4Q9WAL3-F1
#
_cell.length_a   1.000
_cell.length_b   1.000
_cell.length_c   1.000
_cell.angle_alpha   90.00
_cell.angle_beta   90.00
_cell.angle_gamma   90.00
#
_symmetry.space_group_name_H-M   'P 1'
#
loop_
_entity.id
_entity.type
_entity.pdbx_description
1 polymer ?
#
loop_
_entity_poly.entity_id
_entity_poly.type
_entity_poly.pdbx_seq_one_letter_code
_entity_poly.pdbx_strand_id
1 'polypeptide(L)'
;MINQSQLDHLYKLKKEIEKSNNKQLINTINQVIKKVYLNQFTISFVGHFSAGKSTLINLLLEQDILPSSPVPTTSNTAIVSVAEEEGIIANITGQQYTRLKTYDEVKQMNRLNVDVESIEIAINSTKFKPGFTLQDTPGVDSNISTHLSSTEQYMYTSNLIVYTVDYNHVQSALNFKFLKRMNEAGLPVVFVINQIDKHQEEELSFDTFKKKVAQSIKEWDINVEQIYYVSKFEHPHNQLKDLSRDLVTMDEHRESINQYVERTLDFIAHSQLSYIQSELQNILETLDIEEQDFQEAYLRFQQNQAVSEEAKMLNNPQELLRFLKMKRKDILENAYIMTHDMREQIRFYLESMSKDFKVHGFLNKKKKKEAEQQRRLKLVIDMLQDKVNQQIRQPMREDMSFLTRFINNSTVTSNILNQHYHIDEALVSSLYQPQTAISNTYVLTFSDDTLKAIRKFVEQESEPLFEQASKYAQANDLSDDADNDLTIYERFIELKQLKESLTTKNYRHYYIHLDDSLDKLIGRTETNYMLSETTDSHEHNHIETVKHKEKTQHADIAEDLNIIKDIPLFEQTKMDIQDTLKRMNQNIVKIAVFGTFSAGKSSLINALLGDTYLVSSPNPTTAATTELSYGEQSYITLKTNDQLVAELNDILKYHHLSFDSLEALLKSDLNQIKQKLPKNQLAFINAIEKHASLYQTMLTQGTKHNIEQAEIKKWSSEDAYAAFVKTVHLKLPIEWLQDKIIVDSLGLHSNNQRHTNETEQILTSADLILYVSYFNHSFTDNDKAFIEHMKAMNQLNDHQSFKMIVNAIDLAESKNDIDSVKEYVFNALNQVGLKSEIYTVSSRIGLKRKDEGIINLRDSIDYFAKVEAKSILETQMIHQLAQIKQAYAELIDDYYNNEAQLRTRNNKLQQYQQETHVATQLITTSSQLSINEIDDQIYYLNDRLKLQLLDDVKSVFNSQLTQHPDFSKQKSDATKDYLTQIHQRFYLEQTLITERIKKHFQHDIERQLSPVLKKLEQVHIFIQPELNINIEISNTPKLTIELEDMLKVLPKNLTKRNILNHNIQRKIQQNIAQQTLHLIQNGLNDLRHKLQNVIKDMEDQYEHVFLDLENEVQTQIQTLLSFKLDNQLITSIEQAARQLDHILQGKEGHTYDE
;
A
#
# COMPACT_ATOMS: atom_id res chain seq x y z
N MET A 1 27.22 12.37 -42.32
CA MET A 1 27.29 11.73 -40.99
C MET A 1 27.31 10.22 -41.16
N ILE A 2 28.04 9.49 -40.32
CA ILE A 2 27.92 8.03 -40.21
C ILE A 2 26.53 7.75 -39.59
N ASN A 3 25.81 6.72 -40.05
CA ASN A 3 24.48 6.32 -39.52
C ASN A 3 23.29 7.28 -39.75
N GLN A 4 23.31 8.09 -40.82
CA GLN A 4 22.29 9.12 -41.06
C GLN A 4 20.85 8.58 -41.17
N SER A 5 20.65 7.39 -41.76
CA SER A 5 19.32 6.76 -41.85
C SER A 5 18.79 6.30 -40.49
N GLN A 6 19.68 5.88 -39.59
CA GLN A 6 19.34 5.38 -38.27
C GLN A 6 19.01 6.53 -37.32
N LEU A 7 19.78 7.63 -37.42
CA LEU A 7 19.52 8.87 -36.70
C LEU A 7 18.18 9.50 -37.13
N ASP A 8 17.82 9.43 -38.42
CA ASP A 8 16.51 9.91 -38.91
C ASP A 8 15.35 9.17 -38.24
N HIS A 9 15.42 7.83 -38.19
CA HIS A 9 14.37 7.02 -37.56
C HIS A 9 14.25 7.29 -36.04
N LEU A 10 15.38 7.43 -35.34
CA LEU A 10 15.40 7.73 -33.90
C LEU A 10 14.89 9.13 -33.61
N TYR A 11 15.28 10.13 -34.41
CA TYR A 11 14.85 11.51 -34.21
C TYR A 11 13.35 11.70 -34.48
N LYS A 12 12.80 11.04 -35.51
CA LYS A 12 11.35 11.02 -35.77
C LYS A 12 10.56 10.42 -34.61
N LEU A 13 11.06 9.32 -34.03
CA LEU A 13 10.43 8.71 -32.85
C LEU A 13 10.53 9.64 -31.62
N LYS A 14 11.67 10.32 -31.44
CA LYS A 14 11.85 11.30 -30.37
C LYS A 14 10.80 12.42 -30.43
N LYS A 15 10.51 12.95 -31.62
CA LYS A 15 9.48 13.99 -31.80
C LYS A 15 8.08 13.56 -31.42
N GLU A 16 7.76 12.28 -31.50
CA GLU A 16 6.51 11.77 -30.95
C GLU A 16 6.56 11.65 -29.43
N ILE A 17 7.67 11.16 -28.86
CA ILE A 17 7.81 11.05 -27.40
C ILE A 17 7.75 12.45 -26.73
N GLU A 18 8.32 13.48 -27.34
CA GLU A 18 8.27 14.89 -26.87
C GLU A 18 6.85 15.47 -26.76
N LYS A 19 5.86 14.92 -27.48
CA LYS A 19 4.46 15.33 -27.37
C LYS A 19 3.78 14.78 -26.10
N SER A 20 4.48 13.95 -25.33
CA SER A 20 4.04 13.43 -24.03
C SER A 20 4.89 13.98 -22.88
N ASN A 21 4.45 13.81 -21.63
CA ASN A 21 5.26 14.13 -20.45
C ASN A 21 6.25 12.99 -20.08
N ASN A 22 6.54 12.06 -21.00
CA ASN A 22 7.47 10.95 -20.74
C ASN A 22 8.93 11.41 -20.76
N LYS A 23 9.32 12.24 -19.78
CA LYS A 23 10.69 12.76 -19.64
C LYS A 23 11.72 11.62 -19.59
N GLN A 24 11.37 10.49 -18.96
CA GLN A 24 12.25 9.33 -18.85
C GLN A 24 12.58 8.71 -20.20
N LEU A 25 11.59 8.55 -21.09
CA LEU A 25 11.81 7.97 -22.41
C LEU A 25 12.41 8.98 -23.40
N ILE A 26 12.14 10.28 -23.23
CA ILE A 26 12.85 11.34 -23.96
C ILE A 26 14.35 11.28 -23.62
N ASN A 27 14.69 11.17 -22.34
CA ASN A 27 16.07 11.01 -21.89
C ASN A 27 16.68 9.73 -22.47
N THR A 28 15.93 8.63 -22.46
CA THR A 28 16.36 7.35 -23.05
C THR A 28 16.70 7.49 -24.53
N ILE A 29 15.78 8.02 -25.35
CA ILE A 29 15.99 8.11 -26.79
C ILE A 29 17.10 9.11 -27.13
N ASN A 30 17.26 10.17 -26.33
CA ASN A 30 18.39 11.08 -26.42
C ASN A 30 19.73 10.34 -26.23
N GLN A 31 19.82 9.45 -25.23
CA GLN A 31 21.02 8.64 -25.01
C GLN A 31 21.29 7.66 -26.17
N VAL A 32 20.23 7.07 -26.74
CA VAL A 32 20.36 6.20 -27.92
C VAL A 32 20.80 6.98 -29.16
N ILE A 33 20.22 8.16 -29.42
CA ILE A 33 20.63 9.06 -30.51
C ILE A 33 22.11 9.43 -30.34
N LYS A 34 22.52 9.79 -29.13
CA LYS A 34 23.90 10.13 -28.79
C LYS A 34 24.86 8.97 -29.03
N LYS A 35 24.52 7.77 -28.56
CA LYS A 35 25.30 6.55 -28.78
C LYS A 35 25.49 6.25 -30.27
N VAL A 36 24.42 6.37 -31.08
CA VAL A 36 24.46 6.12 -32.52
C VAL A 36 25.27 7.20 -33.26
N TYR A 37 25.17 8.46 -32.81
CA TYR A 37 25.94 9.58 -33.34
C TYR A 37 27.44 9.43 -33.04
N LEU A 38 27.79 9.02 -31.81
CA LEU A 38 29.17 8.82 -31.34
C LEU A 38 29.74 7.44 -31.69
N ASN A 39 28.97 6.55 -32.32
CA ASN A 39 29.36 5.19 -32.68
C ASN A 39 29.87 4.37 -31.48
N GLN A 40 29.14 4.42 -30.36
CA GLN A 40 29.52 3.79 -29.10
C GLN A 40 29.11 2.31 -29.02
N PHE A 41 30.01 1.47 -28.49
CA PHE A 41 29.76 0.08 -28.09
C PHE A 41 29.79 0.01 -26.57
N THR A 42 28.64 -0.29 -25.96
CA THR A 42 28.41 -0.06 -24.53
C THR A 42 28.20 -1.38 -23.79
N ILE A 43 28.94 -1.58 -22.72
CA ILE A 43 28.82 -2.70 -21.79
C ILE A 43 28.40 -2.16 -20.43
N SER A 44 27.24 -2.59 -19.93
CA SER A 44 26.71 -2.12 -18.64
C SER A 44 26.90 -3.13 -17.54
N PHE A 45 27.44 -2.69 -16.40
CA PHE A 45 27.59 -3.48 -15.19
C PHE A 45 26.36 -3.30 -14.31
N VAL A 46 25.58 -4.35 -14.14
CA VAL A 46 24.29 -4.37 -13.42
C VAL A 46 24.38 -5.33 -12.24
N GLY A 47 23.73 -5.06 -11.11
CA GLY A 47 23.78 -5.97 -9.97
C GLY A 47 23.39 -5.31 -8.65
N HIS A 48 23.24 -6.14 -7.61
CA HIS A 48 22.83 -5.73 -6.27
C HIS A 48 23.66 -4.55 -5.73
N PHE A 49 23.08 -3.79 -4.79
CA PHE A 49 23.84 -2.73 -4.12
C PHE A 49 25.07 -3.33 -3.42
N SER A 50 26.23 -2.66 -3.48
CA SER A 50 27.51 -3.17 -2.93
C SER A 50 28.09 -4.45 -3.57
N ALA A 51 27.61 -4.88 -4.75
CA ALA A 51 28.20 -6.00 -5.49
C ALA A 51 29.61 -5.74 -6.07
N GLY A 52 30.18 -4.54 -5.87
CA GLY A 52 31.54 -4.16 -6.29
C GLY A 52 31.71 -3.84 -7.78
N LYS A 53 30.69 -3.28 -8.42
CA LYS A 53 30.64 -2.97 -9.87
C LYS A 53 31.66 -1.89 -10.28
N SER A 54 31.65 -0.73 -9.62
CA SER A 54 32.59 0.38 -9.86
C SER A 54 34.04 -0.04 -9.68
N THR A 55 34.31 -0.82 -8.62
CA THR A 55 35.63 -1.41 -8.36
C THR A 55 36.06 -2.34 -9.49
N LEU A 56 35.14 -3.18 -10.01
CA LEU A 56 35.44 -4.08 -11.11
C LEU A 56 35.73 -3.32 -12.41
N ILE A 57 35.02 -2.23 -12.69
CA ILE A 57 35.27 -1.36 -13.86
C ILE A 57 36.68 -0.75 -13.79
N ASN A 58 37.08 -0.17 -12.65
CA ASN A 58 38.42 0.40 -12.48
C ASN A 58 39.52 -0.65 -12.73
N LEU A 59 39.32 -1.86 -12.20
CA LEU A 59 40.25 -2.98 -12.40
C LEU A 59 40.35 -3.42 -13.87
N LEU A 60 39.24 -3.41 -14.62
CA LEU A 60 39.21 -3.79 -16.04
C LEU A 60 39.84 -2.74 -16.94
N LEU A 61 39.65 -1.46 -16.61
CA LEU A 61 40.27 -0.32 -17.30
C LEU A 61 41.75 -0.10 -16.91
N GLU A 62 42.20 -0.72 -15.82
CA GLU A 62 43.53 -0.53 -15.23
C GLU A 62 43.77 0.93 -14.79
N GLN A 63 42.70 1.64 -14.41
CA GLN A 63 42.70 3.05 -14.02
C GLN A 63 41.69 3.27 -12.90
N ASP A 64 42.03 4.10 -11.90
CA ASP A 64 41.15 4.39 -10.77
C ASP A 64 40.28 5.62 -11.07
N ILE A 65 39.15 5.40 -11.74
CA ILE A 65 38.31 6.44 -12.34
C ILE A 65 37.03 6.66 -11.54
N LEU A 66 36.36 5.58 -11.13
CA LEU A 66 35.10 5.61 -10.40
C LEU A 66 35.31 5.48 -8.88
N PRO A 67 34.55 6.17 -8.03
CA PRO A 67 34.66 6.03 -6.58
C PRO A 67 34.11 4.68 -6.10
N SER A 68 34.66 4.15 -5.00
CA SER A 68 34.14 2.96 -4.30
C SER A 68 33.78 3.32 -2.85
N SER A 69 32.50 3.35 -2.48
CA SER A 69 32.07 3.49 -1.07
C SER A 69 30.84 2.60 -0.76
N PRO A 70 30.65 2.20 0.53
CA PRO A 70 29.61 1.26 0.98
C PRO A 70 28.21 1.88 1.16
N VAL A 71 28.09 3.21 1.07
CA VAL A 71 26.82 3.95 1.02
C VAL A 71 26.39 4.03 -0.44
N PRO A 72 25.09 4.23 -0.81
CA PRO A 72 24.70 4.45 -2.20
C PRO A 72 25.53 5.53 -2.92
N THR A 73 26.70 5.19 -3.46
CA THR A 73 27.61 6.13 -4.15
C THR A 73 27.30 6.30 -5.61
N THR A 74 26.23 5.67 -6.08
CA THR A 74 25.71 5.84 -7.42
C THR A 74 24.19 5.83 -7.31
N SER A 75 23.61 6.91 -6.80
CA SER A 75 22.32 7.36 -7.32
C SER A 75 22.46 7.76 -8.81
N ASN A 76 23.68 8.12 -9.22
CA ASN A 76 23.98 8.67 -10.54
C ASN A 76 24.68 7.62 -11.42
N THR A 77 24.31 7.58 -12.70
CA THR A 77 24.96 6.71 -13.69
C THR A 77 26.36 7.22 -14.02
N ALA A 78 27.38 6.35 -14.02
CA ALA A 78 28.70 6.71 -14.53
C ALA A 78 28.99 6.01 -15.86
N ILE A 79 29.37 6.79 -16.87
CA ILE A 79 29.63 6.33 -18.23
C ILE A 79 31.08 6.65 -18.56
N VAL A 80 31.92 5.62 -18.67
CA VAL A 80 33.34 5.75 -19.01
C VAL A 80 33.53 5.35 -20.47
N SER A 81 33.93 6.30 -21.33
CA SER A 81 34.10 6.08 -22.77
C SER A 81 35.53 6.31 -23.21
N VAL A 82 36.02 5.47 -24.13
CA VAL A 82 37.33 5.64 -24.76
C VAL A 82 37.22 6.62 -25.91
N ALA A 83 37.98 7.72 -25.84
CA ALA A 83 37.98 8.80 -26.82
C ALA A 83 39.39 9.38 -27.03
N GLU A 84 39.57 10.17 -28.09
CA GLU A 84 40.86 10.82 -28.40
C GLU A 84 41.16 12.03 -27.48
N GLU A 85 40.11 12.71 -27.01
CA GLU A 85 40.21 13.83 -26.07
C GLU A 85 39.63 13.43 -24.70
N GLU A 86 40.38 13.70 -23.63
CA GLU A 86 39.94 13.45 -22.25
C GLU A 86 39.03 14.57 -21.74
N GLY A 87 38.08 14.22 -20.88
CA GLY A 87 37.20 15.20 -20.27
C GLY A 87 36.12 14.59 -19.39
N ILE A 88 35.58 15.41 -18.49
CA ILE A 88 34.48 15.02 -17.61
C ILE A 88 33.30 15.93 -17.90
N ILE A 89 32.13 15.34 -18.14
CA ILE A 89 30.87 16.04 -18.33
C ILE A 89 29.90 15.55 -17.26
N ALA A 90 29.36 16.48 -16.47
CA ALA A 90 28.23 16.21 -15.62
C ALA A 90 26.94 16.64 -16.33
N ASN A 91 26.05 15.68 -16.56
CA ASN A 91 24.69 15.96 -17.01
C ASN A 91 23.83 16.26 -15.77
N ILE A 92 23.15 17.40 -15.79
CA ILE A 92 22.30 17.90 -14.72
C ILE A 92 20.87 18.05 -15.22
N THR A 93 19.92 18.12 -14.29
CA THR A 93 18.49 18.20 -14.60
C THR A 93 18.17 19.34 -15.57
N GLY A 94 17.18 19.12 -16.44
CA GLY A 94 16.73 20.13 -17.39
C GLY A 94 17.51 20.18 -18.71
N GLN A 95 18.12 19.07 -19.13
CA GLN A 95 18.91 18.96 -20.37
C GLN A 95 20.13 19.90 -20.40
N GLN A 96 20.69 20.18 -19.22
CA GLN A 96 21.89 20.98 -19.08
C GLN A 96 23.10 20.08 -18.83
N TYR A 97 24.26 20.54 -19.26
CA TYR A 97 25.51 19.88 -18.91
C TYR A 97 26.59 20.90 -18.60
N THR A 98 27.52 20.50 -17.75
CA THR A 98 28.71 21.29 -17.45
C THR A 98 29.96 20.44 -17.60
N ARG A 99 31.05 21.10 -18.04
CA ARG A 99 32.36 20.48 -18.15
C ARG A 99 33.08 20.65 -16.83
N LEU A 100 33.52 19.54 -16.27
CA LEU A 100 34.23 19.50 -15.00
C LEU A 100 35.71 19.24 -15.24
N LYS A 101 36.54 19.78 -14.36
CA LYS A 101 37.98 19.55 -14.40
C LYS A 101 38.37 18.31 -13.62
N THR A 102 37.62 17.98 -12.56
CA THR A 102 37.91 16.85 -11.67
C THR A 102 36.64 16.14 -11.20
N TYR A 103 36.78 14.87 -10.79
CA TYR A 103 35.67 14.10 -10.20
C TYR A 103 35.23 14.65 -8.83
N ASP A 104 36.11 15.33 -8.09
CA ASP A 104 35.76 15.91 -6.78
C ASP A 104 34.76 17.07 -6.89
N GLU A 105 34.74 17.79 -8.01
CA GLU A 105 33.69 18.79 -8.32
C GLU A 105 32.30 18.11 -8.40
N VAL A 106 32.22 16.86 -8.86
CA VAL A 106 30.95 16.09 -8.88
C VAL A 106 30.45 15.79 -7.47
N LYS A 107 31.36 15.42 -6.55
CA LYS A 107 31.00 15.17 -5.14
C LYS A 107 30.49 16.44 -4.46
N GLN A 108 31.06 17.60 -4.80
CA GLN A 108 30.60 18.89 -4.29
C GLN A 108 29.22 19.26 -4.83
N MET A 109 28.93 18.99 -6.12
CA MET A 109 27.61 19.22 -6.71
C MET A 109 26.52 18.36 -6.04
N ASN A 110 26.78 17.07 -5.80
CA ASN A 110 25.84 16.19 -5.10
C ASN A 110 25.57 16.63 -3.65
N ARG A 111 26.57 17.22 -2.96
CA ARG A 111 26.41 17.77 -1.59
C ARG A 111 25.58 19.05 -1.55
N LEU A 112 25.53 19.80 -2.63
CA LEU A 112 24.78 21.06 -2.76
C LEU A 112 23.34 20.83 -3.26
N ASN A 113 22.83 19.60 -3.19
CA ASN A 113 21.52 19.19 -3.72
C ASN A 113 21.31 19.51 -5.21
N VAL A 114 22.40 19.56 -6.01
CA VAL A 114 22.28 19.63 -7.47
C VAL A 114 22.03 18.22 -7.98
N ASP A 115 20.89 18.01 -8.61
CA ASP A 115 20.45 16.70 -9.09
C ASP A 115 21.20 16.32 -10.39
N VAL A 116 22.28 15.57 -10.22
CA VAL A 116 23.17 15.10 -11.30
C VAL A 116 22.63 13.77 -11.87
N GLU A 117 22.15 13.80 -13.11
CA GLU A 117 21.54 12.63 -13.75
C GLU A 117 22.58 11.57 -14.15
N SER A 118 23.73 12.00 -14.68
CA SER A 118 24.82 11.11 -15.09
C SER A 118 26.16 11.82 -15.23
N ILE A 119 27.24 11.05 -15.08
CA ILE A 119 28.61 11.51 -15.23
C ILE A 119 29.21 10.79 -16.43
N GLU A 120 29.71 11.55 -17.38
CA GLU A 120 30.43 11.02 -18.54
C GLU A 120 31.91 11.34 -18.43
N ILE A 121 32.73 10.30 -18.51
CA ILE A 121 34.17 10.39 -18.38
C ILE A 121 34.77 9.87 -19.69
N ALA A 122 35.36 10.77 -20.46
CA ALA A 122 36.14 10.44 -21.63
C ALA A 122 37.59 10.20 -21.20
N ILE A 123 38.10 9.00 -21.46
CA ILE A 123 39.48 8.60 -21.15
C ILE A 123 40.22 8.20 -22.42
N ASN A 124 41.53 8.37 -22.42
CA ASN A 124 42.38 7.73 -23.41
C ASN A 124 42.73 6.30 -22.94
N SER A 125 42.66 5.33 -23.85
CA SER A 125 43.02 3.95 -23.58
C SER A 125 43.73 3.34 -24.79
N THR A 126 44.83 2.62 -24.52
CA THR A 126 45.53 1.82 -25.53
C THR A 126 44.98 0.40 -25.64
N LYS A 127 44.10 -0.01 -24.72
CA LYS A 127 43.56 -1.36 -24.59
C LYS A 127 42.27 -1.59 -25.39
N PHE A 128 41.43 -0.56 -25.48
CA PHE A 128 40.15 -0.61 -26.18
C PHE A 128 40.11 0.43 -27.31
N LYS A 129 39.33 0.18 -28.36
CA LYS A 129 39.20 1.09 -29.52
C LYS A 129 38.30 2.29 -29.17
N PRO A 130 38.47 3.45 -29.84
CA PRO A 130 37.57 4.59 -29.69
C PRO A 130 36.10 4.20 -29.81
N GLY A 131 35.27 4.74 -28.93
CA GLY A 131 33.84 4.40 -28.81
C GLY A 131 33.53 3.17 -27.96
N PHE A 132 34.52 2.50 -27.34
CA PHE A 132 34.24 1.51 -26.30
C PHE A 132 33.79 2.22 -25.02
N THR A 133 32.67 1.78 -24.45
CA THR A 133 32.03 2.43 -23.30
C THR A 133 31.69 1.41 -22.22
N LEU A 134 32.13 1.65 -20.99
CA LEU A 134 31.70 0.94 -19.80
C LEU A 134 30.72 1.80 -19.01
N GLN A 135 29.61 1.21 -18.62
CA GLN A 135 28.55 1.90 -17.92
C GLN A 135 28.34 1.25 -16.55
N ASP A 136 28.59 2.02 -15.49
CA ASP A 136 28.30 1.61 -14.12
C ASP A 136 26.89 2.03 -13.73
N THR A 137 26.13 1.09 -13.17
CA THR A 137 24.71 1.28 -12.88
C THR A 137 24.44 1.27 -11.37
N PRO A 138 23.48 2.06 -10.87
CA PRO A 138 22.90 1.93 -9.54
C PRO A 138 22.46 0.48 -9.22
N GLY A 139 22.40 0.12 -7.93
CA GLY A 139 21.99 -1.22 -7.48
C GLY A 139 20.54 -1.58 -7.86
N VAL A 140 20.26 -2.86 -8.14
CA VAL A 140 18.93 -3.36 -8.57
C VAL A 140 17.96 -3.72 -7.43
N ASP A 141 18.35 -3.51 -6.16
CA ASP A 141 17.63 -4.03 -4.97
C ASP A 141 16.75 -3.00 -4.27
N SER A 142 16.70 -1.78 -4.79
CA SER A 142 15.77 -0.77 -4.33
C SER A 142 14.41 -1.01 -4.99
N ASN A 143 13.40 -1.43 -4.22
CA ASN A 143 11.99 -1.39 -4.64
C ASN A 143 11.43 0.04 -4.84
N ILE A 144 12.23 1.11 -4.88
CA ILE A 144 11.76 2.38 -5.42
C ILE A 144 11.47 2.16 -6.90
N SER A 145 10.23 2.42 -7.31
CA SER A 145 9.78 2.44 -8.71
C SER A 145 10.67 3.30 -9.63
N THR A 146 11.49 4.21 -9.07
CA THR A 146 12.49 5.00 -9.79
C THR A 146 13.74 4.21 -10.20
N HIS A 147 14.17 3.16 -9.48
CA HIS A 147 15.39 2.39 -9.83
C HIS A 147 15.13 1.25 -10.82
N LEU A 148 13.91 0.72 -10.85
CA LEU A 148 13.46 -0.14 -11.94
C LEU A 148 13.52 0.60 -13.28
N SER A 149 13.17 1.89 -13.25
CA SER A 149 13.21 2.82 -14.39
C SER A 149 14.65 3.11 -14.86
N SER A 150 15.61 3.30 -13.94
CA SER A 150 17.03 3.47 -14.26
C SER A 150 17.65 2.20 -14.84
N THR A 151 17.37 1.04 -14.25
CA THR A 151 17.86 -0.26 -14.75
C THR A 151 17.38 -0.52 -16.18
N GLU A 152 16.13 -0.17 -16.48
CA GLU A 152 15.58 -0.22 -17.84
C GLU A 152 16.27 0.76 -18.80
N GLN A 153 16.58 1.98 -18.37
CA GLN A 153 17.31 2.94 -19.21
C GLN A 153 18.62 2.37 -19.75
N TYR A 154 19.34 1.61 -18.93
CA TYR A 154 20.60 0.98 -19.32
C TYR A 154 20.42 -0.20 -20.27
N MET A 155 19.29 -0.91 -20.17
CA MET A 155 18.94 -1.96 -21.14
C MET A 155 18.91 -1.39 -22.56
N TYR A 156 18.48 -0.13 -22.72
CA TYR A 156 18.34 0.51 -24.03
C TYR A 156 19.65 0.99 -24.64
N THR A 157 20.65 1.33 -23.82
CA THR A 157 21.97 1.78 -24.30
C THR A 157 22.97 0.64 -24.42
N SER A 158 22.71 -0.53 -23.83
CA SER A 158 23.66 -1.64 -23.75
C SER A 158 23.68 -2.53 -24.98
N ASN A 159 24.90 -2.89 -25.42
CA ASN A 159 25.13 -4.02 -26.31
C ASN A 159 25.28 -5.33 -25.52
N LEU A 160 25.83 -5.26 -24.30
CA LEU A 160 26.05 -6.40 -23.40
C LEU A 160 25.81 -6.00 -21.95
N ILE A 161 25.23 -6.91 -21.16
CA ILE A 161 25.09 -6.75 -19.71
C ILE A 161 26.10 -7.64 -18.98
N VAL A 162 26.87 -7.05 -18.07
CA VAL A 162 27.70 -7.75 -17.10
C VAL A 162 26.97 -7.74 -15.76
N TYR A 163 26.29 -8.84 -15.44
CA TYR A 163 25.49 -8.95 -14.23
C TYR A 163 26.36 -9.43 -13.06
N THR A 164 26.64 -8.55 -12.10
CA THR A 164 27.58 -8.75 -10.99
C THR A 164 26.86 -9.03 -9.68
N VAL A 165 27.24 -10.09 -8.98
CA VAL A 165 26.67 -10.50 -7.69
C VAL A 165 27.75 -10.76 -6.65
N ASP A 166 27.44 -10.49 -5.37
CA ASP A 166 28.29 -10.87 -4.23
C ASP A 166 28.28 -12.41 -4.07
N TYR A 167 29.47 -12.98 -3.78
CA TYR A 167 29.69 -14.39 -3.45
C TYR A 167 28.62 -15.01 -2.51
N ASN A 168 28.20 -14.29 -1.46
CA ASN A 168 27.24 -14.80 -0.47
C ASN A 168 25.78 -14.76 -0.94
N HIS A 169 25.45 -13.97 -1.96
CA HIS A 169 24.07 -13.71 -2.40
C HIS A 169 23.74 -14.25 -3.81
N VAL A 170 24.64 -15.04 -4.39
CA VAL A 170 24.51 -15.59 -5.76
C VAL A 170 23.20 -16.36 -5.98
N GLN A 171 22.68 -17.05 -4.95
CA GLN A 171 21.51 -17.93 -5.08
C GLN A 171 20.16 -17.24 -4.80
N SER A 172 20.12 -15.91 -4.68
CA SER A 172 18.86 -15.17 -4.52
C SER A 172 17.93 -15.36 -5.72
N ALA A 173 16.66 -15.70 -5.46
CA ALA A 173 15.64 -15.83 -6.50
C ALA A 173 15.41 -14.51 -7.27
N LEU A 174 15.65 -13.37 -6.63
CA LEU A 174 15.54 -12.04 -7.25
C LEU A 174 16.59 -11.87 -8.37
N ASN A 175 17.84 -12.27 -8.14
CA ASN A 175 18.92 -12.25 -9.14
C ASN A 175 18.51 -13.00 -10.41
N PHE A 176 18.00 -14.22 -10.24
CA PHE A 176 17.59 -15.06 -11.36
C PHE A 176 16.39 -14.49 -12.13
N LYS A 177 15.43 -13.86 -11.43
CA LYS A 177 14.31 -13.15 -12.08
C LYS A 177 14.79 -11.97 -12.94
N PHE A 178 15.75 -11.19 -12.47
CA PHE A 178 16.34 -10.09 -13.25
C PHE A 178 17.12 -10.59 -14.46
N LEU A 179 17.97 -11.59 -14.28
CA LEU A 179 18.71 -12.22 -15.39
C LEU A 179 17.76 -12.72 -16.49
N LYS A 180 16.65 -13.35 -16.09
CA LYS A 180 15.63 -13.82 -17.04
C LYS A 180 14.98 -12.67 -17.82
N ARG A 181 14.66 -11.55 -17.16
CA ARG A 181 14.11 -10.35 -17.83
C ARG A 181 15.06 -9.78 -18.88
N MET A 182 16.37 -9.79 -18.61
CA MET A 182 17.38 -9.36 -19.59
C MET A 182 17.41 -10.29 -20.82
N ASN A 183 17.31 -11.60 -20.61
CA ASN A 183 17.20 -12.57 -21.70
C ASN A 183 15.90 -12.38 -22.51
N GLU A 184 14.76 -12.12 -21.85
CA GLU A 184 13.48 -11.83 -22.51
C GLU A 184 13.54 -10.55 -23.37
N ALA A 185 14.33 -9.56 -22.95
CA ALA A 185 14.61 -8.35 -23.74
C ALA A 185 15.61 -8.58 -24.89
N GLY A 186 16.09 -9.82 -25.07
CA GLY A 186 17.06 -10.19 -26.11
C GLY A 186 18.45 -9.61 -25.88
N LEU A 187 18.80 -9.25 -24.64
CA LEU A 187 20.14 -8.76 -24.29
C LEU A 187 21.06 -9.94 -23.96
N PRO A 188 22.29 -9.97 -24.50
CA PRO A 188 23.31 -10.93 -24.08
C PRO A 188 23.80 -10.58 -22.67
N VAL A 189 24.05 -11.61 -21.85
CA VAL A 189 24.40 -11.46 -20.42
C VAL A 189 25.64 -12.27 -20.07
N VAL A 190 26.63 -11.62 -19.47
CA VAL A 190 27.78 -12.24 -18.79
C VAL A 190 27.51 -12.20 -17.29
N PHE A 191 27.64 -13.33 -16.59
CA PHE A 191 27.37 -13.41 -15.15
C PHE A 191 28.67 -13.41 -14.35
N VAL A 192 28.83 -12.48 -13.42
CA VAL A 192 30.07 -12.28 -12.66
C VAL A 192 29.80 -12.44 -11.17
N ILE A 193 30.48 -13.41 -10.55
CA ILE A 193 30.47 -13.61 -9.10
C ILE A 193 31.72 -12.92 -8.55
N ASN A 194 31.49 -11.83 -7.82
CA ASN A 194 32.53 -10.98 -7.25
C ASN A 194 32.79 -11.33 -5.77
N GLN A 195 33.89 -10.81 -5.22
CA GLN A 195 34.27 -10.97 -3.81
C GLN A 195 34.53 -12.43 -3.40
N ILE A 196 35.09 -13.23 -4.31
CA ILE A 196 35.37 -14.65 -4.05
C ILE A 196 36.43 -14.87 -2.96
N ASP A 197 37.15 -13.83 -2.54
CA ASP A 197 38.05 -13.84 -1.39
C ASP A 197 37.34 -14.10 -0.05
N LYS A 198 36.01 -13.91 0.01
CA LYS A 198 35.18 -14.31 1.15
C LYS A 198 35.00 -15.82 1.28
N HIS A 199 35.41 -16.60 0.28
CA HIS A 199 35.26 -18.05 0.28
C HIS A 199 36.10 -18.70 1.38
N GLN A 200 35.49 -19.64 2.09
CA GLN A 200 36.18 -20.49 3.07
C GLN A 200 36.09 -21.96 2.62
N GLU A 201 37.23 -22.50 2.18
CA GLU A 201 37.33 -23.88 1.66
C GLU A 201 36.93 -24.93 2.73
N GLU A 202 37.08 -24.59 4.00
CA GLU A 202 36.73 -25.44 5.16
C GLU A 202 35.21 -25.62 5.33
N GLU A 203 34.39 -24.65 4.90
CA GLU A 203 32.93 -24.72 4.98
C GLU A 203 32.31 -25.41 3.75
N LEU A 204 32.82 -25.10 2.55
CA LEU A 204 32.34 -25.63 1.27
C LEU A 204 33.47 -25.57 0.25
N SER A 205 33.70 -26.63 -0.53
CA SER A 205 34.72 -26.56 -1.59
C SER A 205 34.30 -25.68 -2.77
N PHE A 206 35.25 -24.97 -3.36
CA PHE A 206 34.98 -24.04 -4.47
C PHE A 206 34.35 -24.72 -5.69
N ASP A 207 34.76 -25.95 -6.01
CA ASP A 207 34.18 -26.74 -7.10
C ASP A 207 32.72 -27.12 -6.85
N THR A 208 32.35 -27.38 -5.59
CA THR A 208 30.96 -27.68 -5.23
C THR A 208 30.11 -26.43 -5.36
N PHE A 209 30.64 -25.27 -4.96
CA PHE A 209 30.00 -23.98 -5.15
C PHE A 209 29.72 -23.70 -6.65
N LYS A 210 30.72 -23.87 -7.52
CA LYS A 210 30.56 -23.69 -8.99
C LYS A 210 29.44 -24.56 -9.58
N LYS A 211 29.40 -25.84 -9.18
CA LYS A 211 28.36 -26.78 -9.64
C LYS A 211 26.96 -26.34 -9.22
N LYS A 212 26.79 -25.85 -8.00
CA LYS A 212 25.50 -25.34 -7.51
C LYS A 212 25.02 -24.13 -8.31
N VAL A 213 25.91 -23.17 -8.58
CA VAL A 213 25.58 -21.98 -9.39
C VAL A 213 25.12 -22.40 -10.80
N ALA A 214 25.90 -23.25 -11.47
CA ALA A 214 25.58 -23.72 -12.81
C ALA A 214 24.24 -24.49 -12.85
N GLN A 215 23.96 -25.27 -11.81
CA GLN A 215 22.68 -25.96 -11.67
C GLN A 215 21.52 -24.97 -11.53
N SER A 216 21.64 -23.93 -10.70
CA SER A 216 20.58 -22.92 -10.53
C SER A 216 20.29 -22.14 -11.83
N ILE A 217 21.32 -21.74 -12.58
CA ILE A 217 21.12 -21.06 -13.89
C ILE A 217 20.33 -21.94 -14.86
N LYS A 218 20.65 -23.24 -14.89
CA LYS A 218 19.94 -24.22 -15.73
C LYS A 218 18.50 -24.45 -15.27
N GLU A 219 18.26 -24.49 -13.96
CA GLU A 219 16.91 -24.66 -13.39
C GLU A 219 15.98 -23.47 -13.70
N TRP A 220 16.54 -22.27 -13.83
CA TRP A 220 15.78 -21.04 -14.13
C TRP A 220 15.61 -20.72 -15.61
N ASP A 221 16.15 -21.56 -16.51
CA ASP A 221 16.16 -21.36 -17.97
C ASP A 221 16.81 -20.02 -18.37
N ILE A 222 17.93 -19.69 -17.71
CA ILE A 222 18.69 -18.47 -17.96
C ILE A 222 19.83 -18.80 -18.93
N ASN A 223 19.93 -17.99 -19.99
CA ASN A 223 21.02 -18.07 -20.96
C ASN A 223 22.07 -17.00 -20.62
N VAL A 224 23.24 -17.46 -20.20
CA VAL A 224 24.42 -16.60 -19.98
C VAL A 224 25.50 -16.95 -21.00
N GLU A 225 26.17 -15.94 -21.52
CA GLU A 225 27.30 -16.10 -22.44
C GLU A 225 28.47 -16.79 -21.73
N GLN A 226 28.78 -16.33 -20.51
CA GLN A 226 29.86 -16.87 -19.70
C GLN A 226 29.66 -16.56 -18.21
N ILE A 227 30.29 -17.35 -17.33
CA ILE A 227 30.33 -17.13 -15.89
C ILE A 227 31.78 -16.87 -15.44
N TYR A 228 32.02 -15.77 -14.74
CA TYR A 228 33.33 -15.42 -14.18
C TYR A 228 33.31 -15.36 -12.65
N TYR A 229 34.40 -15.79 -12.04
CA TYR A 229 34.64 -15.72 -10.60
C TYR A 229 35.79 -14.74 -10.35
N VAL A 230 35.53 -13.58 -9.75
CA VAL A 230 36.49 -12.48 -9.66
C VAL A 230 36.61 -11.92 -8.25
N SER A 231 37.75 -11.32 -7.94
CA SER A 231 37.96 -10.51 -6.74
C SER A 231 38.97 -9.39 -6.99
N LYS A 232 38.89 -8.31 -6.20
CA LYS A 232 39.93 -7.29 -6.10
C LYS A 232 41.20 -7.85 -5.43
N PHE A 233 41.02 -8.76 -4.47
CA PHE A 233 42.12 -9.34 -3.71
C PHE A 233 42.69 -10.57 -4.42
N GLU A 234 43.93 -10.94 -4.07
CA GLU A 234 44.53 -12.15 -4.61
C GLU A 234 43.77 -13.39 -4.11
N HIS A 235 43.37 -14.24 -5.06
CA HIS A 235 42.70 -15.50 -4.78
C HIS A 235 43.08 -16.53 -5.87
N PRO A 236 43.32 -17.81 -5.55
CA PRO A 236 43.76 -18.82 -6.52
C PRO A 236 42.80 -19.02 -7.70
N HIS A 237 41.52 -18.76 -7.48
CA HIS A 237 40.47 -18.92 -8.49
C HIS A 237 40.03 -17.61 -9.16
N ASN A 238 40.78 -16.53 -8.99
CA ASN A 238 40.43 -15.22 -9.54
C ASN A 238 40.61 -15.18 -11.07
N GLN A 239 39.52 -14.92 -11.80
CA GLN A 239 39.44 -14.92 -13.28
C GLN A 239 39.34 -13.52 -13.88
N LEU A 240 39.71 -12.48 -13.13
CA LEU A 240 39.66 -11.09 -13.59
C LEU A 240 40.41 -10.87 -14.91
N LYS A 241 41.55 -11.55 -15.11
CA LYS A 241 42.33 -11.48 -16.36
C LYS A 241 41.62 -12.11 -17.55
N ASP A 242 40.87 -13.20 -17.33
CA ASP A 242 40.10 -13.87 -18.38
C ASP A 242 38.93 -12.97 -18.82
N LEU A 243 38.18 -12.41 -17.86
CA LEU A 243 37.12 -11.44 -18.12
C LEU A 243 37.66 -10.24 -18.92
N SER A 244 38.81 -9.70 -18.51
CA SER A 244 39.43 -8.59 -19.21
C SER A 244 39.81 -8.91 -20.66
N ARG A 245 40.28 -10.12 -20.95
CA ARG A 245 40.68 -10.51 -22.32
C ARG A 245 39.46 -10.65 -23.22
N ASP A 246 38.40 -11.27 -22.71
CA ASP A 246 37.19 -11.51 -23.49
C ASP A 246 36.46 -10.20 -23.84
N LEU A 247 36.47 -9.20 -22.94
CA LEU A 247 35.96 -7.85 -23.25
C LEU A 247 36.74 -7.18 -24.40
N VAL A 248 38.06 -7.37 -24.48
CA VAL A 248 38.86 -6.87 -25.60
C VAL A 248 38.48 -7.58 -26.91
N THR A 249 38.30 -8.90 -26.89
CA THR A 249 37.85 -9.65 -28.07
C THR A 249 36.47 -9.23 -28.56
N MET A 250 35.55 -8.91 -27.64
CA MET A 250 34.22 -8.38 -27.97
C MET A 250 34.30 -6.99 -28.61
N ASP A 251 35.20 -6.12 -28.12
CA ASP A 251 35.45 -4.81 -28.73
C ASP A 251 36.07 -4.91 -30.14
N GLU A 252 36.78 -6.00 -30.44
CA GLU A 252 37.27 -6.28 -31.78
C GLU A 252 36.15 -6.67 -32.76
N HIS A 253 35.05 -7.25 -32.25
CA HIS A 253 33.94 -7.82 -33.01
C HIS A 253 32.59 -7.19 -32.64
N ARG A 254 32.51 -5.85 -32.65
CA ARG A 254 31.30 -5.09 -32.28
C ARG A 254 30.07 -5.49 -33.11
N GLU A 255 28.91 -5.52 -32.45
CA GLU A 255 27.60 -5.61 -33.10
C GLU A 255 27.40 -4.48 -34.13
N SER A 256 26.69 -4.76 -35.23
CA SER A 256 26.36 -3.71 -36.20
C SER A 256 25.32 -2.73 -35.64
N ILE A 257 25.52 -1.43 -35.90
CA ILE A 257 24.62 -0.36 -35.44
C ILE A 257 23.19 -0.55 -35.95
N ASN A 258 23.01 -1.12 -37.15
CA ASN A 258 21.69 -1.40 -37.70
C ASN A 258 20.90 -2.40 -36.86
N GLN A 259 21.54 -3.50 -36.46
CA GLN A 259 20.90 -4.53 -35.62
C GLN A 259 20.53 -3.96 -34.25
N TYR A 260 21.43 -3.17 -33.65
CA TYR A 260 21.18 -2.46 -32.40
C TYR A 260 20.00 -1.48 -32.53
N VAL A 261 19.96 -0.64 -33.57
CA VAL A 261 18.93 0.40 -33.74
C VAL A 261 17.56 -0.20 -34.01
N GLU A 262 17.43 -1.23 -34.85
CA GLU A 262 16.13 -1.88 -35.10
C GLU A 262 15.56 -2.49 -33.82
N ARG A 263 16.38 -3.22 -33.04
CA ARG A 263 15.98 -3.78 -31.74
C ARG A 263 15.55 -2.69 -30.76
N THR A 264 16.28 -1.57 -30.72
CA THR A 264 16.03 -0.48 -29.79
C THR A 264 14.79 0.34 -30.17
N LEU A 265 14.56 0.58 -31.47
CA LEU A 265 13.37 1.30 -31.96
C LEU A 265 12.08 0.57 -31.62
N ASP A 266 12.03 -0.75 -31.84
CA ASP A 266 10.86 -1.55 -31.50
C ASP A 266 10.64 -1.55 -30.00
N PHE A 267 11.70 -1.64 -29.19
CA PHE A 267 11.56 -1.57 -27.74
C PHE A 267 11.01 -0.21 -27.26
N ILE A 268 11.64 0.91 -27.65
CA ILE A 268 11.24 2.26 -27.21
C ILE A 268 9.79 2.57 -27.62
N ALA A 269 9.38 2.16 -28.83
CA ALA A 269 8.00 2.34 -29.29
C ALA A 269 6.98 1.59 -28.40
N HIS A 270 7.28 0.36 -27.98
CA HIS A 270 6.43 -0.41 -27.07
C HIS A 270 6.38 0.21 -25.66
N SER A 271 7.50 0.71 -25.16
CA SER A 271 7.57 1.41 -23.87
C SER A 271 6.73 2.69 -23.88
N GLN A 272 6.84 3.52 -24.93
CA GLN A 272 6.04 4.75 -25.05
C GLN A 272 4.54 4.47 -25.12
N LEU A 273 4.13 3.44 -25.85
CA LEU A 273 2.73 3.03 -25.94
C LEU A 273 2.17 2.60 -24.58
N SER A 274 2.99 1.90 -23.79
CA SER A 274 2.61 1.49 -22.44
C SER A 274 2.48 2.68 -21.49
N TYR A 275 3.39 3.66 -21.55
CA TYR A 275 3.33 4.89 -20.77
C TYR A 275 2.09 5.74 -21.09
N ILE A 276 1.84 6.01 -22.37
CA ILE A 276 0.66 6.80 -22.80
C ILE A 276 -0.62 6.14 -22.32
N GLN A 277 -0.68 4.81 -22.34
CA GLN A 277 -1.84 4.07 -21.87
C GLN A 277 -2.04 4.17 -20.35
N SER A 278 -0.96 4.23 -19.57
CA SER A 278 -1.02 4.45 -18.12
C SER A 278 -1.44 5.88 -17.77
N GLU A 279 -0.93 6.90 -18.45
CA GLU A 279 -1.29 8.31 -18.19
C GLU A 279 -2.75 8.59 -18.54
N LEU A 280 -3.24 8.04 -19.65
CA LEU A 280 -4.65 8.08 -20.00
C LEU A 280 -5.50 7.45 -18.87
N GLN A 281 -5.05 6.33 -18.30
CA GLN A 281 -5.73 5.67 -17.18
C GLN A 281 -5.71 6.52 -15.89
N ASN A 282 -4.58 7.17 -15.55
CA ASN A 282 -4.47 8.00 -14.36
C ASN A 282 -5.32 9.27 -14.42
N ILE A 283 -5.39 9.93 -15.59
CA ILE A 283 -6.25 11.11 -15.78
C ILE A 283 -7.72 10.72 -15.60
N LEU A 284 -8.08 9.56 -16.15
CA LEU A 284 -9.40 8.96 -15.96
C LEU A 284 -9.69 8.63 -14.50
N GLU A 285 -8.74 8.05 -13.76
CA GLU A 285 -8.89 7.78 -12.32
C GLU A 285 -8.94 9.05 -11.46
N THR A 286 -8.17 10.08 -11.80
CA THR A 286 -8.15 11.36 -11.07
C THR A 286 -9.46 12.11 -11.23
N LEU A 287 -10.04 12.04 -12.43
CA LEU A 287 -11.34 12.61 -12.71
C LEU A 287 -12.50 11.66 -12.32
N ASP A 288 -12.19 10.42 -11.93
CA ASP A 288 -13.10 9.30 -11.66
C ASP A 288 -14.08 8.99 -12.82
N ILE A 289 -13.54 8.87 -14.04
CA ILE A 289 -14.28 8.67 -15.29
C ILE A 289 -13.63 7.56 -16.11
N GLU A 290 -14.40 6.71 -16.77
CA GLU A 290 -13.83 5.74 -17.72
C GLU A 290 -13.52 6.33 -19.10
N GLU A 291 -12.57 5.77 -19.87
CA GLU A 291 -12.12 6.32 -21.18
C GLU A 291 -13.28 6.53 -22.17
N GLN A 292 -14.30 5.68 -22.07
CA GLN A 292 -15.51 5.69 -22.87
C GLN A 292 -16.47 6.82 -22.49
N ASP A 293 -16.42 7.29 -21.24
CA ASP A 293 -17.31 8.29 -20.66
C ASP A 293 -16.64 9.66 -20.52
N PHE A 294 -15.33 9.75 -20.80
CA PHE A 294 -14.53 10.97 -20.77
C PHE A 294 -15.22 12.15 -21.48
N GLN A 295 -15.78 11.89 -22.66
CA GLN A 295 -16.42 12.92 -23.47
C GLN A 295 -17.69 13.47 -22.81
N GLU A 296 -18.41 12.66 -22.03
CA GLU A 296 -19.62 13.04 -21.29
C GLU A 296 -19.29 13.73 -19.96
N ALA A 297 -18.27 13.28 -19.25
CA ALA A 297 -17.87 13.88 -17.98
C ALA A 297 -17.12 15.21 -18.14
N TYR A 298 -16.36 15.41 -19.22
CA TYR A 298 -15.81 16.73 -19.57
C TYR A 298 -16.92 17.78 -19.75
N LEU A 299 -18.07 17.37 -20.30
CA LEU A 299 -19.27 18.20 -20.39
C LEU A 299 -19.93 18.45 -19.02
N ARG A 300 -19.91 17.49 -18.08
CA ARG A 300 -20.44 17.64 -16.70
C ARG A 300 -19.56 18.49 -15.80
N PHE A 301 -18.23 18.44 -15.90
CA PHE A 301 -17.33 19.32 -15.15
C PHE A 301 -17.57 20.80 -15.49
N GLN A 302 -17.77 21.12 -16.77
CA GLN A 302 -18.19 22.45 -17.22
C GLN A 302 -19.53 22.90 -16.62
N GLN A 303 -20.37 21.96 -16.15
CA GLN A 303 -21.63 22.24 -15.45
C GLN A 303 -21.45 22.35 -13.92
N ASN A 304 -20.52 21.61 -13.29
CA ASN A 304 -20.29 21.63 -11.84
C ASN A 304 -19.60 22.91 -11.33
N GLN A 305 -18.90 23.66 -12.18
CA GLN A 305 -18.48 25.03 -11.83
C GLN A 305 -19.68 25.94 -11.53
N ALA A 306 -20.88 25.59 -12.01
CA ALA A 306 -22.14 26.24 -11.65
C ALA A 306 -22.74 25.75 -10.30
N VAL A 307 -22.24 24.64 -9.72
CA VAL A 307 -22.74 24.04 -8.46
C VAL A 307 -22.27 24.79 -7.20
N SER A 308 -21.12 25.49 -7.19
CA SER A 308 -20.80 26.41 -6.08
C SER A 308 -21.83 27.57 -5.99
N GLU A 309 -22.54 27.86 -7.09
CA GLU A 309 -23.69 28.75 -7.08
C GLU A 309 -24.94 28.10 -6.46
N GLU A 310 -25.04 26.77 -6.39
CA GLU A 310 -26.18 25.99 -5.86
C GLU A 310 -26.29 26.01 -4.32
N ALA A 311 -25.18 26.17 -3.58
CA ALA A 311 -25.22 26.31 -2.12
C ALA A 311 -25.99 27.58 -1.67
N LYS A 312 -26.01 28.63 -2.50
CA LYS A 312 -26.86 29.81 -2.31
C LYS A 312 -28.35 29.53 -2.58
N MET A 313 -28.66 28.53 -3.41
CA MET A 313 -30.02 28.18 -3.84
C MET A 313 -30.83 27.43 -2.77
N LEU A 314 -30.18 26.79 -1.79
CA LEU A 314 -30.84 26.01 -0.73
C LEU A 314 -31.70 26.86 0.22
N ASN A 315 -31.48 28.17 0.28
CA ASN A 315 -32.29 29.10 1.07
C ASN A 315 -33.57 29.56 0.35
N ASN A 316 -33.77 29.16 -0.90
CA ASN A 316 -34.94 29.53 -1.71
C ASN A 316 -35.64 28.27 -2.27
N PRO A 317 -36.74 27.83 -1.63
CA PRO A 317 -37.48 26.63 -2.03
C PRO A 317 -37.93 26.61 -3.50
N GLN A 318 -38.16 27.78 -4.11
CA GLN A 318 -38.57 27.87 -5.51
C GLN A 318 -37.39 27.66 -6.48
N GLU A 319 -36.21 28.18 -6.15
CA GLU A 319 -34.99 27.97 -6.93
C GLU A 319 -34.51 26.53 -6.79
N LEU A 320 -34.53 25.97 -5.58
CA LEU A 320 -34.23 24.56 -5.35
C LEU A 320 -35.18 23.64 -6.12
N LEU A 321 -36.49 23.92 -6.11
CA LEU A 321 -37.45 23.13 -6.89
C LEU A 321 -37.20 23.24 -8.39
N ARG A 322 -36.87 24.44 -8.90
CA ARG A 322 -36.54 24.65 -10.32
C ARG A 322 -35.26 23.91 -10.69
N PHE A 323 -34.28 23.92 -9.80
CA PHE A 323 -33.01 23.23 -9.92
C PHE A 323 -33.21 21.71 -9.99
N LEU A 324 -33.95 21.12 -9.05
CA LEU A 324 -34.27 19.68 -9.07
C LEU A 324 -35.02 19.27 -10.34
N LYS A 325 -35.96 20.10 -10.81
CA LYS A 325 -36.67 19.89 -12.09
C LYS A 325 -35.74 19.94 -13.30
N MET A 326 -34.75 20.83 -13.28
CA MET A 326 -33.73 20.92 -14.33
C MET A 326 -32.82 19.70 -14.32
N LYS A 327 -32.28 19.31 -13.17
CA LYS A 327 -31.45 18.09 -13.03
C LYS A 327 -32.20 16.83 -13.46
N ARG A 328 -33.47 16.67 -13.05
CA ARG A 328 -34.32 15.57 -13.57
C ARG A 328 -34.43 15.62 -15.09
N LYS A 329 -34.68 16.79 -15.67
CA LYS A 329 -34.80 16.94 -17.12
C LYS A 329 -33.50 16.52 -17.82
N ASP A 330 -32.35 16.95 -17.30
CA ASP A 330 -31.04 16.61 -17.86
C ASP A 330 -30.75 15.10 -17.74
N ILE A 331 -31.06 14.48 -16.59
CA ILE A 331 -30.95 13.03 -16.40
C ILE A 331 -31.85 12.30 -17.40
N LEU A 332 -33.12 12.72 -17.54
CA LEU A 332 -34.06 12.09 -18.46
C LEU A 332 -33.65 12.25 -19.93
N GLU A 333 -33.07 13.40 -20.30
CA GLU A 333 -32.58 13.68 -21.65
C GLU A 333 -31.32 12.88 -22.00
N ASN A 334 -30.40 12.71 -21.05
CA ASN A 334 -29.10 12.05 -21.23
C ASN A 334 -29.09 10.55 -20.86
N ALA A 335 -30.13 10.02 -20.19
CA ALA A 335 -30.19 8.61 -19.82
C ALA A 335 -30.11 7.69 -21.05
N TYR A 336 -29.02 6.91 -21.14
CA TYR A 336 -28.78 5.99 -22.25
C TYR A 336 -29.57 4.68 -22.09
N ILE A 337 -30.90 4.78 -22.22
CA ILE A 337 -31.83 3.65 -22.09
C ILE A 337 -31.88 2.82 -23.38
N MET A 338 -31.93 3.47 -24.54
CA MET A 338 -32.13 2.83 -25.85
C MET A 338 -30.81 2.39 -26.48
N THR A 339 -30.09 1.51 -25.78
CA THR A 339 -28.83 0.92 -26.22
C THR A 339 -29.02 -0.01 -27.43
N HIS A 340 -27.93 -0.43 -28.08
CA HIS A 340 -28.03 -1.36 -29.21
C HIS A 340 -28.78 -2.64 -28.82
N ASP A 341 -28.33 -3.32 -27.77
CA ASP A 341 -28.98 -4.51 -27.21
C ASP A 341 -30.44 -4.28 -26.79
N MET A 342 -30.79 -3.11 -26.24
CA MET A 342 -32.17 -2.75 -25.93
C MET A 342 -33.04 -2.68 -27.19
N ARG A 343 -32.56 -2.01 -28.25
CA ARG A 343 -33.25 -1.89 -29.54
C ARG A 343 -33.39 -3.24 -30.24
N GLU A 344 -32.40 -4.13 -30.10
CA GLU A 344 -32.47 -5.51 -30.59
C GLU A 344 -33.58 -6.30 -29.89
N GLN A 345 -33.68 -6.22 -28.56
CA GLN A 345 -34.76 -6.89 -27.82
C GLN A 345 -36.14 -6.32 -28.15
N ILE A 346 -36.27 -4.99 -28.29
CA ILE A 346 -37.49 -4.34 -28.77
C ILE A 346 -37.86 -4.86 -30.16
N ARG A 347 -36.89 -4.98 -31.07
CA ARG A 347 -37.13 -5.51 -32.42
C ARG A 347 -37.62 -6.97 -32.38
N PHE A 348 -37.04 -7.83 -31.55
CA PHE A 348 -37.53 -9.20 -31.36
C PHE A 348 -38.95 -9.26 -30.78
N TYR A 349 -39.28 -8.37 -29.85
CA TYR A 349 -40.63 -8.24 -29.32
C TYR A 349 -41.61 -7.78 -30.43
N LEU A 350 -41.31 -6.72 -31.15
CA LEU A 350 -42.15 -6.20 -32.23
C LEU A 350 -42.37 -7.21 -33.36
N GLU A 351 -41.33 -7.96 -33.75
CA GLU A 351 -41.44 -9.02 -34.75
C GLU A 351 -42.45 -10.09 -34.34
N SER A 352 -42.50 -10.42 -33.05
CA SER A 352 -43.47 -11.38 -32.50
C SER A 352 -44.92 -10.89 -32.60
N MET A 353 -45.12 -9.57 -32.68
CA MET A 353 -46.43 -8.92 -32.83
C MET A 353 -46.89 -8.79 -34.30
N SER A 354 -46.00 -8.99 -35.27
CA SER A 354 -46.34 -8.89 -36.71
C SER A 354 -47.36 -9.94 -37.18
N LYS A 355 -48.08 -9.60 -38.27
CA LYS A 355 -49.08 -10.50 -38.88
C LYS A 355 -48.46 -11.79 -39.43
N ASP A 356 -47.22 -11.72 -39.92
CA ASP A 356 -46.52 -12.85 -40.54
C ASP A 356 -45.76 -13.75 -39.55
N PHE A 357 -45.73 -13.41 -38.26
CA PHE A 357 -45.04 -14.20 -37.23
C PHE A 357 -45.72 -15.55 -36.97
N LYS A 358 -44.95 -16.64 -37.16
CA LYS A 358 -45.38 -18.03 -36.98
C LYS A 358 -44.49 -18.73 -35.94
N VAL A 359 -45.13 -19.41 -34.99
CA VAL A 359 -44.43 -20.27 -34.01
C VAL A 359 -44.40 -21.72 -34.52
N HIS A 360 -43.25 -22.39 -34.40
CA HIS A 360 -43.07 -23.77 -34.83
C HIS A 360 -43.89 -24.77 -33.98
N GLY A 361 -44.52 -25.77 -34.63
CA GLY A 361 -45.26 -26.87 -33.97
C GLY A 361 -46.71 -27.05 -34.44
N PHE A 362 -47.24 -28.27 -34.37
CA PHE A 362 -48.51 -28.65 -35.02
C PHE A 362 -49.80 -28.43 -34.18
N LEU A 363 -49.72 -28.17 -32.87
CA LEU A 363 -50.87 -27.98 -31.95
C LEU A 363 -50.72 -26.71 -31.07
N ASN A 364 -51.84 -26.04 -30.74
CA ASN A 364 -51.93 -24.83 -29.91
C ASN A 364 -51.11 -23.60 -30.36
N LYS A 365 -51.05 -23.35 -31.67
CA LYS A 365 -50.28 -22.24 -32.27
C LYS A 365 -50.64 -20.85 -31.72
N LYS A 366 -51.93 -20.59 -31.45
CA LYS A 366 -52.39 -19.28 -30.92
C LYS A 366 -51.85 -19.03 -29.50
N LYS A 367 -52.05 -19.99 -28.59
CA LYS A 367 -51.57 -19.92 -27.20
C LYS A 367 -50.04 -19.86 -27.09
N LYS A 368 -49.32 -20.59 -27.98
CA LYS A 368 -47.85 -20.53 -28.06
C LYS A 368 -47.34 -19.19 -28.59
N LYS A 369 -48.08 -18.55 -29.51
CA LYS A 369 -47.77 -17.20 -30.00
C LYS A 369 -47.93 -16.17 -28.89
N GLU A 370 -49.04 -16.20 -28.17
CA GLU A 370 -49.30 -15.31 -27.01
C GLU A 370 -48.23 -15.49 -25.92
N ALA A 371 -47.86 -16.73 -25.57
CA ALA A 371 -46.82 -17.00 -24.57
C ALA A 371 -45.42 -16.48 -24.98
N GLU A 372 -45.04 -16.61 -26.25
CA GLU A 372 -43.75 -16.10 -26.74
C GLU A 372 -43.74 -14.56 -26.83
N GLN A 373 -44.87 -13.94 -27.18
CA GLN A 373 -45.02 -12.47 -27.14
C GLN A 373 -44.82 -11.94 -25.72
N GLN A 374 -45.47 -12.58 -24.73
CA GLN A 374 -45.36 -12.17 -23.33
C GLN A 374 -43.94 -12.42 -22.77
N ARG A 375 -43.29 -13.52 -23.15
CA ARG A 375 -41.89 -13.79 -22.76
C ARG A 375 -40.94 -12.69 -23.27
N ARG A 376 -41.10 -12.26 -24.51
CA ARG A 376 -40.26 -11.20 -25.11
C ARG A 376 -40.57 -9.84 -24.53
N LEU A 377 -41.84 -9.54 -24.24
CA LEU A 377 -42.21 -8.31 -23.53
C LEU A 377 -41.57 -8.26 -22.15
N LYS A 378 -41.61 -9.37 -21.39
CA LYS A 378 -40.98 -9.44 -20.07
C LYS A 378 -39.48 -9.17 -20.11
N LEU A 379 -38.75 -9.76 -21.07
CA LEU A 379 -37.32 -9.48 -21.23
C LEU A 379 -37.03 -8.01 -21.55
N VAL A 380 -37.87 -7.37 -22.37
CA VAL A 380 -37.79 -5.93 -22.65
C VAL A 380 -38.04 -5.13 -21.38
N ILE A 381 -39.03 -5.50 -20.55
CA ILE A 381 -39.34 -4.81 -19.29
C ILE A 381 -38.24 -4.99 -18.25
N ASP A 382 -37.72 -6.21 -18.05
CA ASP A 382 -36.64 -6.48 -17.09
C ASP A 382 -35.38 -5.66 -17.45
N MET A 383 -35.01 -5.64 -18.73
CA MET A 383 -33.89 -4.82 -19.21
C MET A 383 -34.15 -3.32 -19.10
N LEU A 384 -35.37 -2.85 -19.37
CA LEU A 384 -35.74 -1.44 -19.16
C LEU A 384 -35.68 -1.07 -17.69
N GLN A 385 -36.14 -1.94 -16.79
CA GLN A 385 -36.13 -1.71 -15.35
C GLN A 385 -34.70 -1.56 -14.83
N ASP A 386 -33.77 -2.42 -15.27
CA ASP A 386 -32.35 -2.30 -14.93
C ASP A 386 -31.75 -1.00 -15.44
N LYS A 387 -32.04 -0.63 -16.70
CA LYS A 387 -31.60 0.64 -17.28
C LYS A 387 -32.19 1.85 -16.56
N VAL A 388 -33.46 1.82 -16.15
CA VAL A 388 -34.08 2.90 -15.37
C VAL A 388 -33.46 2.98 -13.97
N ASN A 389 -33.14 1.85 -13.34
CA ASN A 389 -32.48 1.84 -12.04
C ASN A 389 -31.08 2.47 -12.09
N GLN A 390 -30.29 2.14 -13.11
CA GLN A 390 -28.91 2.61 -13.26
C GLN A 390 -28.82 4.03 -13.84
N GLN A 391 -29.58 4.31 -14.89
CA GLN A 391 -29.42 5.52 -15.71
C GLN A 391 -30.34 6.67 -15.29
N ILE A 392 -31.35 6.40 -14.43
CA ILE A 392 -32.28 7.41 -13.95
C ILE A 392 -32.31 7.43 -12.42
N ARG A 393 -32.70 6.32 -11.77
CA ARG A 393 -32.96 6.28 -10.32
C ARG A 393 -31.71 6.59 -9.49
N GLN A 394 -30.57 5.96 -9.80
CA GLN A 394 -29.33 6.13 -9.05
C GLN A 394 -28.79 7.58 -9.15
N PRO A 395 -28.63 8.18 -10.34
CA PRO A 395 -28.26 9.58 -10.48
C PRO A 395 -29.23 10.54 -9.77
N MET A 396 -30.55 10.30 -9.90
CA MET A 396 -31.55 11.13 -9.22
C MET A 396 -31.46 11.01 -7.68
N ARG A 397 -31.09 9.84 -7.15
CA ARG A 397 -30.87 9.65 -5.71
C ARG A 397 -29.60 10.36 -5.25
N GLU A 398 -28.49 10.21 -5.98
CA GLU A 398 -27.21 10.84 -5.67
C GLU A 398 -27.34 12.36 -5.65
N ASP A 399 -27.96 12.94 -6.68
CA ASP A 399 -28.28 14.37 -6.79
C ASP A 399 -29.17 14.87 -5.65
N MET A 400 -29.95 14.01 -4.98
CA MET A 400 -30.79 14.39 -3.84
C MET A 400 -30.21 14.01 -2.48
N SER A 401 -29.20 13.15 -2.44
CA SER A 401 -28.66 12.57 -1.21
C SER A 401 -28.12 13.63 -0.26
N PHE A 402 -27.52 14.69 -0.80
CA PHE A 402 -27.00 15.81 -0.01
C PHE A 402 -28.12 16.54 0.78
N LEU A 403 -29.36 16.55 0.25
CA LEU A 403 -30.51 17.18 0.92
C LEU A 403 -30.89 16.47 2.22
N THR A 404 -30.53 15.20 2.40
CA THR A 404 -30.80 14.45 3.64
C THR A 404 -30.14 15.07 4.87
N ARG A 405 -29.04 15.80 4.68
CA ARG A 405 -28.34 16.56 5.73
C ARG A 405 -29.10 17.81 6.16
N PHE A 406 -30.02 18.28 5.32
CA PHE A 406 -30.72 19.55 5.45
C PHE A 406 -32.24 19.36 5.66
N ILE A 407 -32.75 18.12 5.64
CA ILE A 407 -34.16 17.77 5.77
C ILE A 407 -34.42 17.10 7.13
N ASN A 408 -35.10 17.82 8.02
CA ASN A 408 -35.51 17.31 9.34
C ASN A 408 -36.84 16.53 9.30
N ASN A 409 -37.02 15.69 8.28
CA ASN A 409 -38.21 14.85 8.13
C ASN A 409 -37.81 13.43 7.74
N SER A 410 -37.89 12.49 8.69
CA SER A 410 -37.49 11.09 8.51
C SER A 410 -38.23 10.38 7.37
N THR A 411 -39.47 10.76 7.09
CA THR A 411 -40.26 10.18 5.99
C THR A 411 -39.74 10.67 4.64
N VAL A 412 -39.43 11.96 4.52
CA VAL A 412 -38.88 12.54 3.28
C VAL A 412 -37.46 12.05 3.04
N THR A 413 -36.62 12.00 4.07
CA THR A 413 -35.27 11.43 4.00
C THR A 413 -35.31 9.97 3.57
N SER A 414 -36.20 9.16 4.15
CA SER A 414 -36.41 7.77 3.71
C SER A 414 -36.88 7.69 2.25
N ASN A 415 -37.81 8.55 1.82
CA ASN A 415 -38.29 8.56 0.43
C ASN A 415 -37.21 9.01 -0.57
N ILE A 416 -36.28 9.88 -0.16
CA ILE A 416 -35.12 10.29 -0.96
C ILE A 416 -34.15 9.11 -1.12
N LEU A 417 -33.88 8.36 -0.06
CA LEU A 417 -32.93 7.25 -0.07
C LEU A 417 -33.51 5.99 -0.75
N ASN A 418 -34.83 5.79 -0.65
CA ASN A 418 -35.57 4.63 -1.16
C ASN A 418 -36.41 4.93 -2.41
N GLN A 419 -35.93 5.81 -3.30
CA GLN A 419 -36.60 6.09 -4.56
C GLN A 419 -36.78 4.81 -5.40
N HIS A 420 -37.96 4.62 -5.98
CA HIS A 420 -38.25 3.46 -6.83
C HIS A 420 -39.20 3.83 -7.97
N TYR A 421 -38.83 3.47 -9.21
CA TYR A 421 -39.64 3.70 -10.40
C TYR A 421 -39.92 2.38 -11.09
N HIS A 422 -41.13 1.84 -10.91
CA HIS A 422 -41.51 0.55 -11.46
C HIS A 422 -42.07 0.69 -12.89
N ILE A 423 -41.46 0.01 -13.85
CA ILE A 423 -41.87 0.05 -15.26
C ILE A 423 -42.88 -1.05 -15.56
N ASP A 424 -44.14 -0.67 -15.77
CA ASP A 424 -45.23 -1.58 -16.11
C ASP A 424 -45.21 -2.02 -17.58
N GLU A 425 -45.60 -3.28 -17.86
CA GLU A 425 -45.79 -3.83 -19.21
C GLU A 425 -46.71 -2.96 -20.10
N ALA A 426 -47.71 -2.30 -19.50
CA ALA A 426 -48.65 -1.41 -20.19
C ALA A 426 -47.96 -0.19 -20.81
N LEU A 427 -46.85 0.29 -20.23
CA LEU A 427 -46.11 1.46 -20.69
C LEU A 427 -45.46 1.23 -22.07
N VAL A 428 -45.11 -0.03 -22.38
CA VAL A 428 -44.51 -0.44 -23.65
C VAL A 428 -45.57 -1.03 -24.59
N SER A 429 -46.43 -1.91 -24.09
CA SER A 429 -47.39 -2.63 -24.95
C SER A 429 -48.46 -1.73 -25.57
N SER A 430 -48.87 -0.65 -24.90
CA SER A 430 -49.87 0.30 -25.38
C SER A 430 -49.42 1.16 -26.57
N LEU A 431 -48.11 1.26 -26.82
CA LEU A 431 -47.52 2.04 -27.91
C LEU A 431 -47.55 1.30 -29.25
N TYR A 432 -47.88 0.00 -29.25
CA TYR A 432 -47.84 -0.82 -30.45
C TYR A 432 -48.96 -0.46 -31.42
N GLN A 433 -48.60 -0.28 -32.69
CA GLN A 433 -49.53 -0.07 -33.79
C GLN A 433 -49.47 -1.27 -34.74
N PRO A 434 -50.60 -1.84 -35.20
CA PRO A 434 -50.59 -3.03 -36.05
C PRO A 434 -49.84 -2.83 -37.37
N GLN A 435 -48.76 -3.59 -37.56
CA GLN A 435 -47.95 -3.58 -38.79
C GLN A 435 -48.00 -4.93 -39.53
N THR A 436 -47.92 -4.91 -40.86
CA THR A 436 -47.80 -6.13 -41.68
C THR A 436 -46.44 -6.79 -41.50
N ALA A 437 -45.36 -6.00 -41.58
CA ALA A 437 -43.98 -6.41 -41.30
C ALA A 437 -43.27 -5.32 -40.46
N ILE A 438 -42.31 -5.71 -39.63
CA ILE A 438 -41.55 -4.78 -38.79
C ILE A 438 -40.35 -4.28 -39.58
N SER A 439 -40.38 -2.99 -39.94
CA SER A 439 -39.24 -2.32 -40.56
C SER A 439 -38.29 -1.78 -39.49
N ASN A 440 -37.02 -1.61 -39.83
CA ASN A 440 -36.05 -0.96 -38.95
C ASN A 440 -36.48 0.46 -38.57
N THR A 441 -37.14 1.19 -39.49
CA THR A 441 -37.70 2.52 -39.22
C THR A 441 -38.78 2.47 -38.15
N TYR A 442 -39.66 1.46 -38.15
CA TYR A 442 -40.71 1.32 -37.13
C TYR A 442 -40.13 0.98 -35.75
N VAL A 443 -39.09 0.16 -35.68
CA VAL A 443 -38.37 -0.13 -34.42
C VAL A 443 -37.80 1.15 -33.82
N LEU A 444 -37.19 2.01 -34.64
CA LEU A 444 -36.64 3.29 -34.18
C LEU A 444 -37.74 4.21 -33.64
N THR A 445 -38.85 4.38 -34.38
CA THR A 445 -39.98 5.20 -33.92
C THR A 445 -40.60 4.66 -32.63
N PHE A 446 -40.81 3.34 -32.53
CA PHE A 446 -41.35 2.72 -31.32
C PHE A 446 -40.39 2.86 -30.13
N SER A 447 -39.09 2.78 -30.37
CA SER A 447 -38.06 3.00 -29.33
C SER A 447 -38.11 4.45 -28.84
N ASP A 448 -38.20 5.43 -29.74
CA ASP A 448 -38.33 6.84 -29.37
C ASP A 448 -39.61 7.12 -28.58
N ASP A 449 -40.73 6.52 -28.97
CA ASP A 449 -42.00 6.69 -28.27
C ASP A 449 -42.02 5.99 -26.91
N THR A 450 -41.36 4.84 -26.79
CA THR A 450 -41.16 4.14 -25.49
C THR A 450 -40.32 4.99 -24.55
N LEU A 451 -39.25 5.61 -25.07
CA LEU A 451 -38.41 6.51 -24.29
C LEU A 451 -39.19 7.74 -23.81
N LYS A 452 -40.01 8.36 -24.67
CA LYS A 452 -40.89 9.47 -24.29
C LYS A 452 -41.90 9.06 -23.20
N ALA A 453 -42.47 7.86 -23.30
CA ALA A 453 -43.41 7.35 -22.30
C ALA A 453 -42.75 7.16 -20.93
N ILE A 454 -41.54 6.60 -20.89
CA ILE A 454 -40.74 6.44 -19.66
C ILE A 454 -40.39 7.80 -19.06
N ARG A 455 -39.91 8.75 -19.88
CA ARG A 455 -39.59 10.12 -19.41
C ARG A 455 -40.78 10.77 -18.73
N LYS A 456 -41.95 10.72 -19.39
CA LYS A 456 -43.19 11.28 -18.85
C LYS A 456 -43.64 10.59 -17.56
N PHE A 457 -43.49 9.26 -17.48
CA PHE A 457 -43.81 8.50 -16.27
C PHE A 457 -42.94 8.92 -15.08
N VAL A 458 -41.61 8.97 -15.28
CA VAL A 458 -40.68 9.37 -14.22
C VAL A 458 -40.88 10.83 -13.80
N GLU A 459 -41.19 11.73 -14.74
CA GLU A 459 -41.55 13.12 -14.41
C GLU A 459 -42.75 13.18 -13.46
N GLN A 460 -43.78 12.36 -13.70
CA GLN A 460 -44.98 12.33 -12.87
C GLN A 460 -44.73 11.73 -11.47
N GLU A 461 -43.98 10.63 -11.39
CA GLU A 461 -43.71 9.92 -10.13
C GLU A 461 -42.72 10.66 -9.22
N SER A 462 -41.76 11.40 -9.79
CA SER A 462 -40.73 12.12 -9.02
C SER A 462 -41.18 13.47 -8.46
N GLU A 463 -42.16 14.11 -9.11
CA GLU A 463 -42.63 15.47 -8.78
C GLU A 463 -43.04 15.65 -7.31
N PRO A 464 -43.83 14.74 -6.68
CA PRO A 464 -44.24 14.91 -5.29
C PRO A 464 -43.07 14.88 -4.30
N LEU A 465 -42.05 14.07 -4.58
CA LEU A 465 -40.86 13.97 -3.74
C LEU A 465 -40.03 15.27 -3.80
N PHE A 466 -39.92 15.87 -4.98
CA PHE A 466 -39.17 17.12 -5.16
C PHE A 466 -39.84 18.30 -4.44
N GLU A 467 -41.17 18.37 -4.49
CA GLU A 467 -41.94 19.37 -3.74
C GLU A 467 -41.81 19.20 -2.23
N GLN A 468 -41.74 17.95 -1.75
CA GLN A 468 -41.50 17.68 -0.33
C GLN A 468 -40.07 18.03 0.08
N ALA A 469 -39.07 17.61 -0.71
CA ALA A 469 -37.66 17.87 -0.42
C ALA A 469 -37.36 19.38 -0.38
N SER A 470 -37.89 20.16 -1.33
CA SER A 470 -37.69 21.61 -1.36
C SER A 470 -38.37 22.35 -0.21
N LYS A 471 -39.49 21.81 0.30
CA LYS A 471 -40.22 22.38 1.44
C LYS A 471 -39.49 22.19 2.77
N TYR A 472 -38.77 21.08 2.92
CA TYR A 472 -38.14 20.69 4.19
C TYR A 472 -36.62 20.91 4.25
N ALA A 473 -35.95 21.27 3.14
CA ALA A 473 -34.51 21.54 3.10
C ALA A 473 -34.16 22.94 3.65
N GLN A 474 -33.24 23.02 4.61
CA GLN A 474 -32.65 24.27 5.12
C GLN A 474 -31.14 24.11 5.38
N ALA A 475 -30.32 25.03 4.85
CA ALA A 475 -28.86 25.00 5.03
C ALA A 475 -28.38 26.10 5.97
N ASN A 476 -27.59 25.74 6.99
CA ASN A 476 -26.75 26.67 7.74
C ASN A 476 -25.28 26.45 7.34
N ASP A 477 -24.66 27.52 6.85
CA ASP A 477 -23.23 27.82 6.60
C ASP A 477 -22.30 26.73 6.04
N LEU A 478 -21.67 26.98 4.86
CA LEU A 478 -20.21 26.86 4.57
C LEU A 478 -19.84 27.07 3.07
N SER A 479 -18.53 27.30 2.81
CA SER A 479 -17.87 28.07 1.72
C SER A 479 -16.94 27.29 0.75
N ASP A 480 -16.44 28.01 -0.27
CA ASP A 480 -15.79 27.68 -1.57
C ASP A 480 -14.41 26.94 -1.64
N ASP A 481 -14.24 26.00 -2.60
CA ASP A 481 -12.96 25.51 -3.20
C ASP A 481 -13.21 24.76 -4.56
N ALA A 482 -13.09 25.38 -5.75
CA ALA A 482 -13.50 24.73 -7.04
C ALA A 482 -12.61 24.95 -8.29
N ASP A 483 -11.40 25.50 -8.21
CA ASP A 483 -10.64 25.94 -9.41
C ASP A 483 -9.66 24.91 -10.03
N ASN A 484 -9.54 23.68 -9.51
CA ASN A 484 -8.41 22.78 -9.87
C ASN A 484 -8.65 21.80 -11.05
N ASP A 485 -9.89 21.50 -11.44
CA ASP A 485 -10.20 20.31 -12.28
C ASP A 485 -10.14 20.55 -13.82
N LEU A 486 -10.19 21.79 -14.31
CA LEU A 486 -10.24 22.09 -15.77
C LEU A 486 -8.98 21.63 -16.52
N THR A 487 -7.82 21.81 -15.88
CA THR A 487 -6.51 21.50 -16.48
C THR A 487 -6.31 20.00 -16.74
N ILE A 488 -7.05 19.15 -16.02
CA ILE A 488 -6.90 17.70 -16.06
C ILE A 488 -7.56 17.11 -17.32
N TYR A 489 -8.70 17.66 -17.77
CA TYR A 489 -9.41 17.19 -18.96
C TYR A 489 -8.70 17.48 -20.29
N GLU A 490 -8.16 18.69 -20.48
CA GLU A 490 -7.49 19.07 -21.74
C GLU A 490 -6.31 18.13 -22.05
N ARG A 491 -5.63 17.67 -20.99
CA ARG A 491 -4.46 16.79 -21.09
C ARG A 491 -4.77 15.41 -21.67
N PHE A 492 -5.96 14.87 -21.42
CA PHE A 492 -6.36 13.54 -21.89
C PHE A 492 -6.47 13.46 -23.43
N ILE A 493 -7.01 14.51 -24.06
CA ILE A 493 -7.25 14.55 -25.51
C ILE A 493 -5.92 14.50 -26.28
N GLU A 494 -4.90 15.23 -25.79
CA GLU A 494 -3.56 15.26 -26.39
C GLU A 494 -2.91 13.87 -26.43
N LEU A 495 -2.98 13.13 -25.32
CA LEU A 495 -2.37 11.82 -25.18
C LEU A 495 -3.01 10.75 -26.09
N LYS A 496 -4.33 10.84 -26.34
CA LYS A 496 -5.06 9.92 -27.21
C LYS A 496 -4.63 10.03 -28.68
N GLN A 497 -4.41 11.24 -29.18
CA GLN A 497 -3.91 11.47 -30.54
C GLN A 497 -2.49 10.93 -30.72
N LEU A 498 -1.65 11.06 -29.69
CA LEU A 498 -0.27 10.57 -29.73
C LEU A 498 -0.18 9.04 -29.82
N LYS A 499 -1.06 8.32 -29.11
CA LYS A 499 -1.18 6.85 -29.18
C LYS A 499 -1.44 6.35 -30.60
N GLU A 500 -2.30 7.03 -31.35
CA GLU A 500 -2.65 6.68 -32.72
C GLU A 500 -1.47 6.87 -33.70
N SER A 501 -0.70 7.94 -33.54
CA SER A 501 0.50 8.22 -34.33
C SER A 501 1.56 7.11 -34.23
N LEU A 502 1.82 6.64 -33.00
CA LEU A 502 2.82 5.61 -32.72
C LEU A 502 2.40 4.21 -33.22
N THR A 503 1.13 3.83 -33.02
CA THR A 503 0.60 2.52 -33.43
C THR A 503 0.57 2.34 -34.94
N THR A 504 0.25 3.41 -35.68
CA THR A 504 0.19 3.40 -37.15
C THR A 504 1.56 3.61 -37.81
N LYS A 505 2.60 3.94 -37.03
CA LYS A 505 3.93 4.38 -37.51
C LYS A 505 3.84 5.56 -38.49
N ASN A 506 2.75 6.34 -38.46
CA ASN A 506 2.52 7.46 -39.38
C ASN A 506 3.63 8.52 -39.27
N TYR A 507 4.19 8.69 -38.07
CA TYR A 507 5.29 9.62 -37.80
C TYR A 507 6.56 9.39 -38.63
N ARG A 508 6.76 8.19 -39.20
CA ARG A 508 7.91 7.89 -40.06
C ARG A 508 7.88 8.63 -41.40
N HIS A 509 6.70 9.10 -41.83
CA HIS A 509 6.48 9.80 -43.10
C HIS A 509 6.68 11.32 -43.00
N TYR A 510 6.93 11.86 -41.80
CA TYR A 510 7.25 13.27 -41.65
C TYR A 510 8.60 13.60 -42.30
N TYR A 511 8.66 14.74 -42.97
CA TYR A 511 9.90 15.25 -43.52
C TYR A 511 10.61 16.09 -42.46
N ILE A 512 11.86 15.73 -42.13
CA ILE A 512 12.68 16.43 -41.13
C ILE A 512 14.06 16.69 -41.75
N HIS A 513 14.59 17.89 -41.57
CA HIS A 513 15.96 18.24 -41.94
C HIS A 513 16.94 17.85 -40.81
N LEU A 514 17.92 16.99 -41.11
CA LEU A 514 18.88 16.42 -40.14
C LEU A 514 20.31 16.99 -40.31
N ASP A 515 20.43 18.32 -40.37
CA ASP A 515 21.73 19.03 -40.49
C ASP A 515 22.20 19.66 -39.15
N ASP A 516 21.67 19.19 -38.02
CA ASP A 516 21.89 19.77 -36.70
C ASP A 516 23.06 19.11 -35.92
N SER A 517 23.72 19.89 -35.03
CA SER A 517 24.75 19.39 -34.11
C SER A 517 24.16 18.40 -33.09
N LEU A 518 24.99 17.53 -32.48
CA LEU A 518 24.54 16.58 -31.45
C LEU A 518 23.72 17.28 -30.36
N ASP A 519 24.16 18.45 -29.90
CA ASP A 519 23.49 19.24 -28.86
C ASP A 519 22.07 19.63 -29.25
N LYS A 520 21.88 20.06 -30.51
CA LYS A 520 20.56 20.34 -31.07
C LYS A 520 19.71 19.09 -31.27
N LEU A 521 20.31 17.97 -31.66
CA LEU A 521 19.61 16.69 -31.84
C LEU A 521 19.04 16.16 -30.52
N ILE A 522 19.73 16.36 -29.40
CA ILE A 522 19.29 15.90 -28.07
C ILE A 522 18.69 17.00 -27.19
N GLY A 523 18.69 18.26 -27.63
CA GLY A 523 18.09 19.40 -26.92
C GLY A 523 18.92 19.94 -25.76
N ARG A 524 20.22 19.60 -25.68
CA ARG A 524 21.06 19.98 -24.53
C ARG A 524 21.69 21.36 -24.68
N THR A 525 21.85 22.06 -23.57
CA THR A 525 22.56 23.34 -23.51
C THR A 525 23.74 23.26 -22.54
N GLU A 526 24.89 23.78 -22.96
CA GLU A 526 26.07 23.88 -22.10
C GLU A 526 25.86 25.05 -21.12
N THR A 527 26.02 24.77 -19.83
CA THR A 527 25.89 25.77 -18.77
C THR A 527 27.22 26.02 -18.08
N ASN A 528 27.57 27.29 -17.92
CA ASN A 528 28.69 27.71 -17.09
C ASN A 528 28.25 27.68 -15.63
N TYR A 529 28.47 26.55 -14.97
CA TYR A 529 28.37 26.47 -13.52
C TYR A 529 29.62 27.13 -12.93
N MET A 530 29.50 28.39 -12.53
CA MET A 530 30.52 29.06 -11.72
C MET A 530 30.25 28.67 -10.27
N LEU A 531 31.18 27.93 -9.67
CA LEU A 531 31.22 27.71 -8.23
C LEU A 531 31.10 29.07 -7.54
N SER A 532 29.97 29.33 -6.88
CA SER A 532 29.93 30.36 -5.86
C SER A 532 30.83 29.86 -4.74
N GLU A 533 31.96 30.54 -4.53
CA GLU A 533 32.69 30.49 -3.27
C GLU A 533 31.82 31.13 -2.17
N THR A 534 30.66 30.56 -1.90
CA THR A 534 30.07 30.66 -0.57
C THR A 534 30.86 29.70 0.27
N THR A 535 31.89 30.26 0.89
CA THR A 535 32.40 29.79 2.18
C THR A 535 31.27 29.89 3.20
N ASP A 536 30.23 29.09 3.02
CA ASP A 536 29.43 28.65 4.14
C ASP A 536 30.30 27.62 4.82
N SER A 537 31.12 28.14 5.74
CA SER A 537 31.42 27.43 6.96
C SER A 537 30.11 26.83 7.47
N HIS A 538 29.85 25.58 7.08
CA HIS A 538 29.06 24.69 7.91
C HIS A 538 29.85 24.57 9.20
N GLU A 539 29.61 25.55 10.09
CA GLU A 539 29.68 25.30 11.50
C GLU A 539 29.04 23.95 11.70
N HIS A 540 29.84 23.01 12.19
CA HIS A 540 29.32 21.90 12.93
C HIS A 540 28.36 22.53 13.94
N ASN A 541 27.06 22.52 13.63
CA ASN A 541 26.06 22.37 14.65
C ASN A 541 26.35 20.99 15.25
N HIS A 542 27.36 20.98 16.12
CA HIS A 542 27.21 20.36 17.41
C HIS A 542 25.78 20.68 17.81
N ILE A 543 24.92 19.67 17.66
CA ILE A 543 23.83 19.52 18.58
C ILE A 543 24.56 19.50 19.91
N GLU A 544 24.71 20.68 20.52
CA GLU A 544 24.74 20.78 21.96
C GLU A 544 23.55 19.91 22.34
N THR A 545 23.88 18.77 22.93
CA THR A 545 22.94 18.07 23.76
C THR A 545 22.51 19.13 24.74
N VAL A 546 21.40 19.79 24.42
CA VAL A 546 20.69 20.62 25.37
C VAL A 546 20.23 19.58 26.37
N LYS A 547 21.11 19.32 27.35
CA LYS A 547 20.74 18.92 28.68
C LYS A 547 19.89 20.07 29.17
N HIS A 548 18.64 20.12 28.71
CA HIS A 548 17.58 20.67 29.52
C HIS A 548 17.59 19.76 30.75
N LYS A 549 18.39 20.19 31.74
CA LYS A 549 18.00 20.08 33.12
C LYS A 549 16.74 20.94 33.26
N GLU A 550 15.65 20.51 32.64
CA GLU A 550 14.37 20.72 33.27
C GLU A 550 14.50 19.94 34.58
N LYS A 551 14.73 20.69 35.65
CA LYS A 551 14.22 20.26 36.93
C LYS A 551 12.71 20.22 36.74
N THR A 552 12.19 19.13 36.19
CA THR A 552 10.80 18.78 36.34
C THR A 552 10.60 18.70 37.84
N GLN A 553 10.03 19.76 38.42
CA GLN A 553 9.31 19.59 39.67
C GLN A 553 8.28 18.53 39.32
N HIS A 554 8.46 17.32 39.86
CA HIS A 554 7.48 16.26 39.73
C HIS A 554 6.12 16.88 40.01
N ALA A 555 5.27 16.93 38.98
CA ALA A 555 3.89 17.26 39.17
C ALA A 555 3.35 16.13 40.06
N ASP A 556 3.07 16.42 41.32
CA ASP A 556 2.34 15.47 42.15
C ASP A 556 0.88 15.50 41.64
N ILE A 557 0.65 14.81 40.53
CA ILE A 557 -0.67 14.69 39.88
C ILE A 557 -1.67 14.08 40.89
N ALA A 558 -1.18 13.31 41.86
CA ALA A 558 -2.02 12.84 42.96
C ALA A 558 -2.41 13.98 43.93
N GLU A 559 -1.55 14.97 44.18
CA GLU A 559 -1.87 16.19 44.92
C GLU A 559 -2.85 17.09 44.12
N ASP A 560 -2.62 17.27 42.81
CA ASP A 560 -3.50 18.04 41.92
C ASP A 560 -4.91 17.45 41.84
N LEU A 561 -5.00 16.12 41.73
CA LEU A 561 -6.26 15.41 41.78
C LEU A 561 -6.94 15.54 43.15
N ASN A 562 -6.16 15.63 44.24
CA ASN A 562 -6.69 15.76 45.60
C ASN A 562 -7.29 17.16 45.85
N ILE A 563 -6.81 18.21 45.18
CA ILE A 563 -7.36 19.57 45.25
C ILE A 563 -8.79 19.63 44.73
N ILE A 564 -9.07 18.91 43.64
CA ILE A 564 -10.40 18.89 43.02
C ILE A 564 -11.29 17.76 43.53
N LYS A 565 -10.78 16.89 44.42
CA LYS A 565 -11.48 15.69 44.90
C LYS A 565 -12.81 15.99 45.59
N ASP A 566 -12.87 17.07 46.36
CA ASP A 566 -14.06 17.44 47.14
C ASP A 566 -15.05 18.33 46.35
N ILE A 567 -14.71 18.73 45.12
CA ILE A 567 -15.58 19.52 44.24
C ILE A 567 -16.48 18.55 43.49
N PRO A 568 -17.81 18.65 43.60
CA PRO A 568 -18.73 17.68 43.01
C PRO A 568 -18.99 17.94 41.52
N LEU A 569 -17.91 18.08 40.73
CA LEU A 569 -17.88 18.29 39.28
C LEU A 569 -16.74 17.44 38.66
N PHE A 570 -16.92 16.96 37.42
CA PHE A 570 -15.91 16.22 36.64
C PHE A 570 -15.42 14.89 37.24
N GLU A 571 -16.28 14.13 37.94
CA GLU A 571 -15.90 12.87 38.62
C GLU A 571 -15.30 11.80 37.70
N GLN A 572 -15.82 11.65 36.47
CA GLN A 572 -15.33 10.64 35.52
C GLN A 572 -13.89 10.94 35.08
N THR A 573 -13.61 12.17 34.67
CA THR A 573 -12.26 12.63 34.32
C THR A 573 -11.28 12.43 35.48
N LYS A 574 -11.73 12.60 36.73
CA LYS A 574 -10.90 12.29 37.92
C LYS A 574 -10.58 10.81 38.05
N MET A 575 -11.50 9.90 37.70
CA MET A 575 -11.26 8.45 37.72
C MET A 575 -10.25 8.01 36.64
N ASP A 576 -10.33 8.58 35.44
CA ASP A 576 -9.43 8.22 34.33
C ASP A 576 -7.97 8.63 34.62
N ILE A 577 -7.78 9.79 35.26
CA ILE A 577 -6.48 10.23 35.76
C ILE A 577 -5.95 9.24 36.82
N GLN A 578 -6.81 8.73 37.72
CA GLN A 578 -6.39 7.75 38.75
C GLN A 578 -5.88 6.42 38.17
N ASP A 579 -6.54 5.90 37.13
CA ASP A 579 -6.17 4.61 36.55
C ASP A 579 -4.92 4.70 35.67
N THR A 580 -4.71 5.83 35.00
CA THR A 580 -3.45 6.14 34.32
C THR A 580 -2.29 6.26 35.32
N LEU A 581 -2.54 6.88 36.48
CA LEU A 581 -1.57 7.00 37.56
C LEU A 581 -1.19 5.65 38.19
N LYS A 582 -2.12 4.68 38.28
CA LYS A 582 -1.81 3.29 38.73
C LYS A 582 -0.87 2.57 37.76
N ARG A 583 -1.07 2.73 36.45
CA ARG A 583 -0.22 2.11 35.41
C ARG A 583 1.19 2.71 35.42
N MET A 584 1.29 4.03 35.52
CA MET A 584 2.56 4.76 35.65
C MET A 584 3.39 4.26 36.85
N ASN A 585 2.75 3.90 37.97
CA ASN A 585 3.42 3.43 39.17
C ASN A 585 4.08 2.04 39.05
N GLN A 586 3.76 1.24 38.02
CA GLN A 586 4.30 -0.12 37.85
C GLN A 586 5.64 -0.17 37.07
N ASN A 587 6.08 0.92 36.42
CA ASN A 587 7.41 1.11 35.79
C ASN A 587 7.96 -0.02 34.86
N ILE A 588 7.13 -0.76 34.11
CA ILE A 588 7.64 -1.76 33.14
C ILE A 588 7.35 -1.28 31.71
N VAL A 589 8.39 -1.22 30.88
CA VAL A 589 8.31 -0.84 29.46
C VAL A 589 8.51 -2.05 28.56
N LYS A 590 7.62 -2.23 27.58
CA LYS A 590 7.71 -3.27 26.56
C LYS A 590 8.36 -2.73 25.29
N ILE A 591 9.48 -3.34 24.91
CA ILE A 591 10.33 -2.96 23.79
C ILE A 591 10.26 -4.05 22.74
N ALA A 592 9.88 -3.71 21.51
CA ALA A 592 9.83 -4.67 20.42
C ALA A 592 10.92 -4.39 19.38
N VAL A 593 11.65 -5.44 18.97
CA VAL A 593 12.78 -5.34 18.03
C VAL A 593 12.37 -5.89 16.66
N PHE A 594 12.40 -5.05 15.63
CA PHE A 594 11.94 -5.34 14.27
C PHE A 594 13.02 -5.09 13.22
N GLY A 595 12.77 -5.55 11.99
CA GLY A 595 13.68 -5.41 10.85
C GLY A 595 13.64 -6.60 9.90
N THR A 596 14.15 -6.41 8.69
CA THR A 596 14.27 -7.46 7.67
C THR A 596 15.06 -8.69 8.14
N PHE A 597 14.95 -9.81 7.42
CA PHE A 597 15.75 -11.00 7.75
C PHE A 597 17.24 -10.68 7.65
N SER A 598 18.00 -11.27 8.57
CA SER A 598 19.45 -11.10 8.62
C SER A 598 19.94 -9.67 8.90
N ALA A 599 19.05 -8.74 9.28
CA ALA A 599 19.43 -7.39 9.77
C ALA A 599 20.21 -7.39 11.10
N GLY A 600 20.23 -8.54 11.79
CA GLY A 600 21.01 -8.72 13.02
C GLY A 600 20.26 -8.39 14.32
N LYS A 601 18.93 -8.56 14.37
CA LYS A 601 18.08 -8.35 15.56
C LYS A 601 18.54 -9.11 16.80
N SER A 602 18.63 -10.44 16.73
CA SER A 602 19.08 -11.26 17.87
C SER A 602 20.52 -10.97 18.27
N SER A 603 21.39 -10.62 17.31
CA SER A 603 22.76 -10.17 17.58
C SER A 603 22.79 -8.84 18.34
N LEU A 604 21.90 -7.90 18.01
CA LEU A 604 21.76 -6.61 18.69
C LEU A 604 21.29 -6.80 20.13
N ILE A 605 20.28 -7.65 20.34
CA ILE A 605 19.77 -7.97 21.68
C ILE A 605 20.88 -8.58 22.54
N ASN A 606 21.64 -9.54 22.01
CA ASN A 606 22.80 -10.11 22.70
C ASN A 606 23.82 -9.03 23.07
N ALA A 607 24.14 -8.12 22.15
CA ALA A 607 25.07 -7.02 22.42
C ALA A 607 24.56 -6.06 23.51
N LEU A 608 23.26 -5.74 23.53
CA LEU A 608 22.64 -4.92 24.57
C LEU A 608 22.71 -5.58 25.96
N LEU A 609 22.51 -6.91 26.01
CA LEU A 609 22.58 -7.70 27.23
C LEU A 609 24.02 -8.04 27.66
N GLY A 610 24.99 -7.90 26.75
CA GLY A 610 26.42 -8.10 27.00
C GLY A 610 26.90 -9.56 26.92
N ASP A 611 26.06 -10.50 26.51
CA ASP A 611 26.42 -11.92 26.32
C ASP A 611 25.51 -12.58 25.27
N THR A 612 25.85 -13.79 24.84
CA THR A 612 25.11 -14.57 23.83
C THR A 612 23.96 -15.36 24.46
N TYR A 613 22.76 -14.79 24.46
CA TYR A 613 21.54 -15.44 24.98
C TYR A 613 20.64 -16.01 23.88
N LEU A 614 20.57 -15.32 22.74
CA LEU A 614 19.83 -15.71 21.55
C LEU A 614 20.76 -16.26 20.46
N VAL A 615 20.25 -17.15 19.60
CA VAL A 615 21.03 -17.74 18.52
C VAL A 615 21.05 -16.80 17.31
N SER A 616 22.23 -16.36 16.90
CA SER A 616 22.43 -15.55 15.68
C SER A 616 22.91 -16.41 14.51
N SER A 617 22.16 -16.49 13.40
CA SER A 617 22.59 -17.17 12.17
C SER A 617 22.16 -16.39 10.91
N PRO A 618 22.95 -16.44 9.82
CA PRO A 618 22.61 -15.81 8.54
C PRO A 618 21.48 -16.54 7.78
N ASN A 619 21.16 -17.78 8.17
CA ASN A 619 20.00 -18.55 7.71
C ASN A 619 18.79 -18.35 8.66
N PRO A 620 17.54 -18.49 8.20
CA PRO A 620 16.33 -18.30 9.02
C PRO A 620 16.44 -19.14 10.30
N THR A 621 16.45 -18.50 11.47
CA THR A 621 16.74 -19.17 12.75
C THR A 621 15.82 -18.80 13.90
N THR A 622 14.80 -17.97 13.69
CA THR A 622 13.78 -17.70 14.72
C THR A 622 12.44 -18.20 14.20
N ALA A 623 11.88 -19.20 14.85
CA ALA A 623 10.63 -19.85 14.47
C ALA A 623 9.50 -19.63 15.51
N ALA A 624 9.84 -19.13 16.70
CA ALA A 624 8.91 -18.70 17.74
C ALA A 624 9.34 -17.35 18.36
N THR A 625 8.37 -16.50 18.69
CA THR A 625 8.59 -15.22 19.38
C THR A 625 9.28 -15.43 20.72
N THR A 626 10.31 -14.63 21.02
CA THR A 626 11.07 -14.73 22.26
C THR A 626 10.96 -13.44 23.06
N GLU A 627 10.48 -13.53 24.30
CA GLU A 627 10.36 -12.42 25.25
C GLU A 627 11.43 -12.54 26.34
N LEU A 628 12.25 -11.50 26.49
CA LEU A 628 13.30 -11.40 27.48
C LEU A 628 12.86 -10.46 28.59
N SER A 629 12.94 -10.90 29.84
CA SER A 629 12.55 -10.10 31.02
C SER A 629 13.31 -10.52 32.27
N TYR A 630 13.25 -9.71 33.32
CA TYR A 630 13.94 -10.02 34.57
C TYR A 630 13.36 -11.24 35.30
N GLY A 631 14.23 -12.14 35.76
CA GLY A 631 13.91 -13.28 36.62
C GLY A 631 14.91 -14.43 36.52
N GLU A 632 14.72 -15.50 37.28
CA GLU A 632 15.66 -16.63 37.33
C GLU A 632 15.22 -17.87 36.53
N GLN A 633 13.92 -18.02 36.26
CA GLN A 633 13.38 -19.25 35.69
C GLN A 633 12.69 -19.01 34.35
N SER A 634 13.35 -19.47 33.27
CA SER A 634 12.81 -19.38 31.92
C SER A 634 11.75 -20.45 31.67
N TYR A 635 10.76 -20.11 30.84
CA TYR A 635 9.66 -21.02 30.53
C TYR A 635 9.14 -20.79 29.10
N ILE A 636 8.49 -21.79 28.55
CA ILE A 636 7.77 -21.70 27.28
C ILE A 636 6.28 -21.72 27.53
N THR A 637 5.53 -21.02 26.69
CA THR A 637 4.10 -21.17 26.56
C THR A 637 3.81 -21.93 25.27
N LEU A 638 3.20 -23.10 25.39
CA LEU A 638 2.79 -23.93 24.26
C LEU A 638 1.52 -23.37 23.61
N LYS A 639 1.41 -23.56 22.29
CA LYS A 639 0.14 -23.36 21.57
C LYS A 639 -0.91 -24.33 22.11
N THR A 640 -2.19 -24.03 22.02
CA THR A 640 -3.25 -25.02 22.29
C THR A 640 -3.46 -25.95 21.09
N ASN A 641 -4.13 -27.09 21.31
CA ASN A 641 -4.51 -27.98 20.20
C ASN A 641 -5.31 -27.23 19.13
N ASP A 642 -6.25 -26.37 19.55
CA ASP A 642 -7.08 -25.58 18.62
C ASP A 642 -6.24 -24.60 17.80
N GLN A 643 -5.26 -23.94 18.42
CA GLN A 643 -4.34 -23.02 17.73
C GLN A 643 -3.47 -23.74 16.70
N LEU A 644 -2.91 -24.90 17.05
CA LEU A 644 -2.13 -25.70 16.11
C LEU A 644 -2.97 -26.28 14.99
N VAL A 645 -4.19 -26.72 15.29
CA VAL A 645 -5.13 -27.24 14.28
C VAL A 645 -5.56 -26.13 13.34
N ALA A 646 -5.81 -24.92 13.84
CA ALA A 646 -6.08 -23.74 13.02
C ALA A 646 -4.91 -23.43 12.07
N GLU A 647 -3.68 -23.32 12.60
CA GLU A 647 -2.48 -23.08 11.78
C GLU A 647 -2.23 -24.19 10.75
N LEU A 648 -2.43 -25.44 11.15
CA LEU A 648 -2.26 -26.58 10.26
C LEU A 648 -3.34 -26.61 9.18
N ASN A 649 -4.59 -26.33 9.55
CA ASN A 649 -5.69 -26.24 8.60
C ASN A 649 -5.48 -25.07 7.65
N ASP A 650 -4.90 -23.95 8.07
CA ASP A 650 -4.54 -22.85 7.16
C ASP A 650 -3.49 -23.29 6.13
N ILE A 651 -2.48 -24.06 6.55
CA ILE A 651 -1.45 -24.61 5.64
C ILE A 651 -2.06 -25.66 4.69
N LEU A 652 -2.93 -26.52 5.21
CA LEU A 652 -3.52 -27.64 4.47
C LEU A 652 -4.79 -27.28 3.68
N LYS A 653 -5.32 -26.07 3.91
CA LYS A 653 -6.48 -25.52 3.22
C LYS A 653 -6.33 -25.59 1.70
N TYR A 654 -5.11 -25.30 1.22
CA TYR A 654 -4.71 -25.34 -0.18
C TYR A 654 -4.72 -26.75 -0.80
N HIS A 655 -4.88 -27.79 0.02
CA HIS A 655 -4.96 -29.18 -0.39
C HIS A 655 -6.31 -29.84 -0.10
N HIS A 656 -7.33 -29.07 0.32
CA HIS A 656 -8.66 -29.56 0.73
C HIS A 656 -8.59 -30.63 1.82
N LEU A 657 -7.62 -30.46 2.72
CA LEU A 657 -7.47 -31.29 3.90
C LEU A 657 -7.71 -30.39 5.10
N SER A 658 -8.71 -30.74 5.90
CA SER A 658 -8.90 -30.18 7.22
C SER A 658 -8.99 -31.33 8.21
N PHE A 659 -8.50 -31.07 9.41
CA PHE A 659 -8.57 -32.00 10.51
C PHE A 659 -9.19 -31.30 11.70
N ASP A 660 -10.14 -31.97 12.36
CA ASP A 660 -10.75 -31.45 13.58
C ASP A 660 -9.82 -31.61 14.79
N SER A 661 -8.74 -32.39 14.65
CA SER A 661 -7.76 -32.63 15.70
C SER A 661 -6.41 -33.06 15.15
N LEU A 662 -5.35 -32.81 15.92
CA LEU A 662 -4.00 -33.34 15.67
C LEU A 662 -3.99 -34.88 15.57
N GLU A 663 -4.84 -35.58 16.33
CA GLU A 663 -4.94 -37.05 16.25
C GLU A 663 -5.51 -37.54 14.92
N ALA A 664 -6.48 -36.82 14.37
CA ALA A 664 -7.06 -37.15 13.07
C ALA A 664 -6.00 -37.02 11.95
N LEU A 665 -5.14 -36.01 12.04
CA LEU A 665 -4.00 -35.82 11.13
C LEU A 665 -2.98 -36.97 11.26
N LEU A 666 -2.56 -37.31 12.48
CA LEU A 666 -1.53 -38.35 12.69
C LEU A 666 -2.01 -39.74 12.27
N LYS A 667 -3.32 -39.97 12.24
CA LYS A 667 -3.95 -41.21 11.72
C LYS A 667 -4.11 -41.20 10.19
N SER A 668 -3.88 -40.06 9.53
CA SER A 668 -3.96 -39.92 8.07
C SER A 668 -2.67 -40.37 7.37
N ASP A 669 -2.71 -40.55 6.05
CA ASP A 669 -1.50 -40.87 5.27
C ASP A 669 -0.61 -39.64 5.08
N LEU A 670 0.22 -39.36 6.08
CA LEU A 670 1.16 -38.24 6.09
C LEU A 670 2.12 -38.26 4.89
N ASN A 671 2.46 -39.43 4.33
CA ASN A 671 3.33 -39.50 3.15
C ASN A 671 2.63 -38.93 1.91
N GLN A 672 1.32 -39.16 1.78
CA GLN A 672 0.53 -38.60 0.69
C GLN A 672 0.35 -37.08 0.82
N ILE A 673 0.25 -36.57 2.05
CA ILE A 673 0.16 -35.13 2.35
C ILE A 673 1.50 -34.44 2.04
N LYS A 674 2.62 -35.03 2.49
CA LYS A 674 3.97 -34.52 2.23
C LYS A 674 4.33 -34.45 0.75
N GLN A 675 3.80 -35.34 -0.10
CA GLN A 675 4.07 -35.28 -1.54
C GLN A 675 3.43 -34.06 -2.24
N LYS A 676 2.45 -33.41 -1.62
CA LYS A 676 1.70 -32.29 -2.20
C LYS A 676 2.21 -30.91 -1.76
N LEU A 677 3.05 -30.86 -0.73
CA LEU A 677 3.48 -29.63 -0.08
C LEU A 677 4.86 -29.15 -0.57
N PRO A 678 5.07 -27.83 -0.73
CA PRO A 678 6.37 -27.25 -1.00
C PRO A 678 7.34 -27.45 0.18
N LYS A 679 8.65 -27.44 -0.10
CA LYS A 679 9.72 -27.82 0.85
C LYS A 679 9.68 -27.08 2.19
N ASN A 680 9.28 -25.80 2.20
CA ASN A 680 9.17 -24.98 3.42
C ASN A 680 8.01 -25.42 4.33
N GLN A 681 6.90 -25.92 3.79
CA GLN A 681 5.75 -26.39 4.56
C GLN A 681 5.95 -27.83 5.07
N LEU A 682 6.84 -28.60 4.43
CA LEU A 682 7.21 -29.94 4.90
C LEU A 682 7.88 -29.94 6.27
N ALA A 683 8.66 -28.91 6.59
CA ALA A 683 9.33 -28.81 7.88
C ALA A 683 8.32 -28.85 9.05
N PHE A 684 7.23 -28.09 8.92
CA PHE A 684 6.16 -28.02 9.92
C PHE A 684 5.42 -29.35 10.10
N ILE A 685 5.05 -30.03 9.01
CA ILE A 685 4.37 -31.34 9.11
C ILE A 685 5.31 -32.42 9.64
N ASN A 686 6.59 -32.39 9.24
CA ASN A 686 7.60 -33.30 9.78
C ASN A 686 7.83 -33.08 11.29
N ALA A 687 7.74 -31.83 11.76
CA ALA A 687 7.79 -31.50 13.18
C ALA A 687 6.62 -32.15 13.93
N ILE A 688 5.40 -31.98 13.39
CA ILE A 688 4.17 -32.57 13.95
C ILE A 688 4.23 -34.08 13.98
N GLU A 689 4.59 -34.73 12.88
CA GLU A 689 4.71 -36.20 12.82
C GLU A 689 5.71 -36.75 13.85
N LYS A 690 6.87 -36.11 14.01
CA LYS A 690 7.94 -36.61 14.87
C LYS A 690 7.70 -36.32 16.35
N HIS A 691 7.06 -35.20 16.68
CA HIS A 691 7.05 -34.67 18.06
C HIS A 691 5.65 -34.46 18.65
N ALA A 692 4.55 -34.77 17.95
CA ALA A 692 3.21 -34.58 18.48
C ALA A 692 2.91 -35.38 19.77
N SER A 693 3.45 -36.59 19.92
CA SER A 693 3.25 -37.40 21.14
C SER A 693 3.92 -36.77 22.38
N LEU A 694 5.12 -36.23 22.20
CA LEU A 694 5.82 -35.45 23.21
C LEU A 694 5.02 -34.19 23.57
N TYR A 695 4.59 -33.45 22.55
CA TYR A 695 3.81 -32.22 22.72
C TYR A 695 2.47 -32.45 23.43
N GLN A 696 1.71 -33.49 23.07
CA GLN A 696 0.47 -33.85 23.75
C GLN A 696 0.70 -34.16 25.22
N THR A 697 1.78 -34.89 25.53
CA THR A 697 2.16 -35.18 26.93
C THR A 697 2.46 -33.90 27.69
N MET A 698 3.19 -32.96 27.09
CA MET A 698 3.48 -31.66 27.72
C MET A 698 2.20 -30.86 27.96
N LEU A 699 1.33 -30.70 26.95
CA LEU A 699 0.04 -30.02 27.10
C LEU A 699 -0.82 -30.55 28.26
N THR A 700 -0.84 -31.87 28.50
CA THR A 700 -1.61 -32.44 29.63
C THR A 700 -1.09 -32.00 31.00
N GLN A 701 0.17 -31.58 31.09
CA GLN A 701 0.80 -31.07 32.30
C GLN A 701 0.63 -29.55 32.44
N GLY A 702 0.00 -28.88 31.46
CA GLY A 702 -0.23 -27.43 31.41
C GLY A 702 0.26 -26.82 30.10
N THR A 703 -0.03 -25.55 29.86
CA THR A 703 0.50 -24.82 28.69
C THR A 703 1.85 -24.17 28.97
N LYS A 704 2.24 -24.04 30.24
CA LYS A 704 3.51 -23.42 30.67
C LYS A 704 4.49 -24.48 31.15
N HIS A 705 5.68 -24.49 30.57
CA HIS A 705 6.76 -25.42 30.96
C HIS A 705 8.05 -24.69 31.21
N ASN A 706 8.69 -24.97 32.33
CA ASN A 706 10.02 -24.45 32.60
C ASN A 706 11.04 -25.10 31.66
N ILE A 707 11.98 -24.30 31.16
CA ILE A 707 13.05 -24.76 30.27
C ILE A 707 14.40 -24.36 30.83
N GLU A 708 15.39 -25.23 30.63
CA GLU A 708 16.79 -24.91 30.95
C GLU A 708 17.42 -24.04 29.86
N GLN A 709 18.45 -23.29 30.22
CA GLN A 709 19.13 -22.39 29.29
C GLN A 709 19.74 -23.12 28.08
N ALA A 710 20.21 -24.37 28.27
CA ALA A 710 20.75 -25.20 27.19
C ALA A 710 19.68 -25.61 26.15
N GLU A 711 18.39 -25.58 26.52
CA GLU A 711 17.28 -25.95 25.65
C GLU A 711 16.66 -24.77 24.89
N ILE A 712 17.10 -23.53 25.13
CA ILE A 712 16.53 -22.34 24.46
C ILE A 712 16.57 -22.49 22.95
N LYS A 713 17.73 -22.87 22.40
CA LYS A 713 17.92 -23.07 20.95
C LYS A 713 16.94 -24.06 20.35
N LYS A 714 16.64 -25.14 21.08
CA LYS A 714 15.68 -26.16 20.68
C LYS A 714 14.29 -25.54 20.55
N TRP A 715 13.85 -24.75 21.52
CA TRP A 715 12.49 -24.21 21.56
C TRP A 715 12.29 -22.91 20.77
N SER A 716 13.35 -22.13 20.50
CA SER A 716 13.27 -20.85 19.77
C SER A 716 13.56 -20.98 18.26
N SER A 717 14.47 -21.88 17.90
CA SER A 717 15.16 -21.84 16.59
C SER A 717 15.08 -23.13 15.78
N GLU A 718 14.85 -24.29 16.42
CA GLU A 718 14.66 -25.54 15.70
C GLU A 718 13.19 -25.68 15.31
N ASP A 719 12.88 -25.55 14.01
CA ASP A 719 11.52 -25.68 13.44
C ASP A 719 10.78 -26.93 13.95
N ALA A 720 11.51 -28.02 14.21
CA ALA A 720 10.98 -29.28 14.74
C ALA A 720 10.26 -29.16 16.10
N TYR A 721 10.63 -28.17 16.92
CA TYR A 721 10.07 -27.95 18.26
C TYR A 721 9.39 -26.58 18.38
N ALA A 722 9.97 -25.53 17.78
CA ALA A 722 9.42 -24.17 17.79
C ALA A 722 8.03 -24.09 17.13
N ALA A 723 7.71 -25.01 16.21
CA ALA A 723 6.38 -25.18 15.62
C ALA A 723 5.24 -25.18 16.66
N PHE A 724 5.47 -25.79 17.83
CA PHE A 724 4.49 -26.00 18.91
C PHE A 724 4.50 -24.91 19.99
N VAL A 725 5.49 -24.01 19.96
CA VAL A 725 5.69 -22.98 20.97
C VAL A 725 4.99 -21.70 20.52
N LYS A 726 4.20 -21.08 21.40
CA LYS A 726 3.62 -19.76 21.18
C LYS A 726 4.64 -18.67 21.50
N THR A 727 5.26 -18.77 22.67
CA THR A 727 6.21 -17.77 23.16
C THR A 727 7.27 -18.44 24.03
N VAL A 728 8.54 -18.08 23.80
CA VAL A 728 9.65 -18.42 24.68
C VAL A 728 9.86 -17.26 25.65
N HIS A 729 9.58 -17.45 26.93
CA HIS A 729 9.81 -16.44 27.97
C HIS A 729 11.17 -16.69 28.63
N LEU A 730 12.16 -15.94 28.18
CA LEU A 730 13.51 -15.98 28.71
C LEU A 730 13.61 -15.05 29.91
N LYS A 731 13.74 -15.64 31.10
CA LYS A 731 13.94 -14.92 32.36
C LYS A 731 15.42 -14.89 32.68
N LEU A 732 16.01 -13.69 32.64
CA LEU A 732 17.43 -13.48 32.89
C LEU A 732 17.63 -12.61 34.14
N PRO A 733 18.53 -12.97 35.06
CA PRO A 733 18.82 -12.18 36.26
C PRO A 733 19.74 -10.99 35.93
N ILE A 734 19.41 -10.25 34.88
CA ILE A 734 20.15 -9.07 34.41
C ILE A 734 19.44 -7.83 34.94
N GLU A 735 20.13 -7.06 35.78
CA GLU A 735 19.56 -5.87 36.44
C GLU A 735 18.95 -4.86 35.45
N TRP A 736 19.52 -4.76 34.24
CA TRP A 736 19.03 -3.89 33.17
C TRP A 736 17.63 -4.26 32.61
N LEU A 737 17.12 -5.46 32.91
CA LEU A 737 15.79 -5.91 32.51
C LEU A 737 14.72 -5.70 33.60
N GLN A 738 15.05 -5.14 34.77
CA GLN A 738 14.10 -5.02 35.89
C GLN A 738 12.85 -4.21 35.53
N ASP A 739 13.02 -3.18 34.70
CA ASP A 739 11.99 -2.25 34.24
C ASP A 739 11.65 -2.46 32.75
N LYS A 740 12.08 -3.57 32.12
CA LYS A 740 11.95 -3.78 30.66
C LYS A 740 11.55 -5.21 30.29
N ILE A 741 10.76 -5.31 29.22
CA ILE A 741 10.49 -6.56 28.51
C ILE A 741 10.92 -6.36 27.05
N ILE A 742 11.85 -7.17 26.55
CA ILE A 742 12.34 -7.10 25.16
C ILE A 742 11.73 -8.25 24.36
N VAL A 743 11.11 -7.95 23.23
CA VAL A 743 10.52 -8.95 22.34
C VAL A 743 11.36 -9.04 21.06
N ASP A 744 11.98 -10.21 20.82
CA ASP A 744 12.61 -10.53 19.54
C ASP A 744 11.54 -11.08 18.58
N SER A 745 11.28 -10.34 17.51
CA SER A 745 10.24 -10.66 16.52
C SER A 745 10.76 -11.53 15.37
N LEU A 746 9.83 -12.23 14.73
CA LEU A 746 10.10 -12.99 13.49
C LEU A 746 10.35 -11.99 12.35
N GLY A 747 11.40 -12.20 11.53
CA GLY A 747 11.73 -11.27 10.45
C GLY A 747 10.63 -11.16 9.38
N LEU A 748 10.60 -10.01 8.69
CA LEU A 748 9.39 -9.50 8.00
C LEU A 748 9.07 -10.05 6.59
N HIS A 749 9.57 -11.20 6.14
CA HIS A 749 9.28 -11.71 4.78
C HIS A 749 9.15 -13.22 4.65
N SER A 750 8.88 -13.97 5.72
CA SER A 750 8.76 -15.42 5.58
C SER A 750 7.50 -15.68 4.77
N ASN A 751 7.60 -16.49 3.73
CA ASN A 751 6.51 -16.89 2.81
C ASN A 751 5.29 -17.56 3.48
N ASN A 752 5.16 -17.51 4.81
CA ASN A 752 4.09 -18.13 5.58
C ASN A 752 3.23 -17.03 6.24
N GLN A 753 1.91 -17.08 5.96
CA GLN A 753 0.88 -16.23 6.59
C GLN A 753 0.92 -16.23 8.13
N ARG A 754 1.53 -17.28 8.73
CA ARG A 754 1.76 -17.41 10.18
C ARG A 754 2.49 -16.21 10.80
N HIS A 755 3.42 -15.58 10.07
CA HIS A 755 4.29 -14.55 10.65
C HIS A 755 3.68 -13.14 10.64
N THR A 756 2.71 -12.87 9.77
CA THR A 756 2.08 -11.53 9.67
C THR A 756 1.20 -11.23 10.88
N ASN A 757 0.31 -12.16 11.26
CA ASN A 757 -0.61 -11.99 12.39
C ASN A 757 0.14 -11.90 13.75
N GLU A 758 1.20 -12.69 13.92
CA GLU A 758 2.02 -12.66 15.15
C GLU A 758 2.81 -11.34 15.27
N THR A 759 3.25 -10.75 14.15
CA THR A 759 3.98 -9.48 14.12
C THR A 759 3.09 -8.29 14.47
N GLU A 760 1.86 -8.25 13.94
CA GLU A 760 0.87 -7.21 14.24
C GLU A 760 0.54 -7.15 15.74
N GLN A 761 0.28 -8.31 16.37
CA GLN A 761 -0.02 -8.37 17.81
C GLN A 761 1.13 -7.85 18.69
N ILE A 762 2.38 -8.09 18.27
CA ILE A 762 3.55 -7.59 19.01
C ILE A 762 3.62 -6.06 18.91
N LEU A 763 3.38 -5.50 17.72
CA LEU A 763 3.43 -4.05 17.46
C LEU A 763 2.36 -3.27 18.21
N THR A 764 1.12 -3.77 18.24
CA THR A 764 0.02 -3.12 18.98
C THR A 764 0.29 -3.04 20.49
N SER A 765 1.12 -3.94 21.03
CA SER A 765 1.40 -4.01 22.47
C SER A 765 2.71 -3.36 22.91
N ALA A 766 3.51 -2.80 21.99
CA ALA A 766 4.84 -2.25 22.29
C ALA A 766 4.78 -0.76 22.67
N ASP A 767 5.57 -0.39 23.69
CA ASP A 767 5.74 1.01 24.14
C ASP A 767 6.91 1.69 23.39
N LEU A 768 7.94 0.91 23.03
CA LEU A 768 9.11 1.34 22.25
C LEU A 768 9.40 0.36 21.12
N ILE A 769 9.58 0.88 19.91
CA ILE A 769 9.95 0.10 18.73
C ILE A 769 11.41 0.36 18.38
N LEU A 770 12.20 -0.71 18.30
CA LEU A 770 13.58 -0.70 17.82
C LEU A 770 13.63 -1.29 16.41
N TYR A 771 13.84 -0.46 15.39
CA TYR A 771 13.92 -0.93 14.01
C TYR A 771 15.38 -1.12 13.59
N VAL A 772 15.76 -2.35 13.26
CA VAL A 772 17.14 -2.76 12.96
C VAL A 772 17.34 -2.94 11.47
N SER A 773 18.32 -2.23 10.93
CA SER A 773 18.79 -2.35 9.55
C SER A 773 20.27 -2.69 9.49
N TYR A 774 20.69 -3.36 8.42
CA TYR A 774 22.09 -3.76 8.22
C TYR A 774 22.89 -2.68 7.48
N PHE A 775 24.16 -2.41 7.86
CA PHE A 775 24.97 -1.31 7.32
C PHE A 775 25.03 -1.26 5.78
N ASN A 776 25.32 -2.38 5.13
CA ASN A 776 25.41 -2.46 3.66
C ASN A 776 24.03 -2.42 2.95
N HIS A 777 22.94 -2.58 3.69
CA HIS A 777 21.56 -2.58 3.19
C HIS A 777 20.72 -1.71 4.12
N SER A 778 21.17 -0.48 4.37
CA SER A 778 20.54 0.42 5.33
C SER A 778 19.24 0.96 4.73
N PHE A 779 18.09 0.69 5.38
CA PHE A 779 16.76 1.19 5.04
C PHE A 779 16.32 0.89 3.59
N THR A 780 16.03 -0.39 3.31
CA THR A 780 15.55 -0.87 2.01
C THR A 780 14.10 -0.48 1.74
N ASP A 781 13.63 -0.60 0.50
CA ASP A 781 12.22 -0.30 0.19
C ASP A 781 11.21 -1.29 0.77
N ASN A 782 11.66 -2.51 1.09
CA ASN A 782 10.87 -3.42 1.90
C ASN A 782 10.68 -2.85 3.32
N ASP A 783 11.72 -2.24 3.89
CA ASP A 783 11.64 -1.55 5.18
C ASP A 783 10.69 -0.34 5.08
N LYS A 784 10.76 0.40 3.96
CA LYS A 784 9.86 1.52 3.67
C LYS A 784 8.39 1.09 3.59
N ALA A 785 8.07 0.12 2.74
CA ALA A 785 6.71 -0.38 2.53
C ALA A 785 6.11 -0.96 3.82
N PHE A 786 6.95 -1.59 4.65
CA PHE A 786 6.54 -2.07 5.96
C PHE A 786 6.16 -0.90 6.89
N ILE A 787 7.02 0.13 7.00
CA ILE A 787 6.72 1.31 7.83
C ILE A 787 5.44 2.02 7.34
N GLU A 788 5.21 2.10 6.02
CA GLU A 788 3.98 2.66 5.44
C GLU A 788 2.74 1.82 5.77
N HIS A 789 2.83 0.49 5.65
CA HIS A 789 1.76 -0.44 6.05
C HIS A 789 1.42 -0.29 7.53
N MET A 790 2.45 -0.17 8.37
CA MET A 790 2.30 0.04 9.82
C MET A 790 1.60 1.35 10.17
N LYS A 791 1.90 2.43 9.44
CA LYS A 791 1.18 3.70 9.56
C LYS A 791 -0.27 3.57 9.09
N ALA A 792 -0.53 2.85 8.00
CA ALA A 792 -1.88 2.65 7.45
C ALA A 792 -2.80 1.83 8.38
N MET A 793 -2.24 0.92 9.17
CA MET A 793 -2.95 0.12 10.17
C MET A 793 -3.16 0.82 11.52
N ASN A 794 -2.79 2.10 11.67
CA ASN A 794 -2.78 2.81 12.97
C ASN A 794 -2.02 2.04 14.08
N GLN A 795 -0.99 1.27 13.71
CA GLN A 795 -0.14 0.55 14.66
C GLN A 795 1.17 1.29 14.98
N LEU A 796 1.34 2.49 14.40
CA LEU A 796 2.35 3.49 14.76
C LEU A 796 1.59 4.77 15.13
N ASN A 797 1.05 4.82 16.35
CA ASN A 797 0.35 6.00 16.84
C ASN A 797 1.35 7.13 17.15
N ASP A 798 0.90 8.39 17.18
CA ASP A 798 1.72 9.56 17.53
C ASP A 798 2.36 9.49 18.92
N HIS A 799 1.90 8.58 19.79
CA HIS A 799 2.40 8.35 21.14
C HIS A 799 3.42 7.20 21.29
N GLN A 800 3.69 6.42 20.24
CA GLN A 800 4.68 5.34 20.28
C GLN A 800 6.07 5.83 19.88
N SER A 801 7.06 5.59 20.76
CA SER A 801 8.44 5.98 20.46
C SER A 801 9.10 4.98 19.52
N PHE A 802 9.77 5.49 18.49
CA PHE A 802 10.46 4.70 17.47
C PHE A 802 11.93 5.10 17.46
N LYS A 803 12.84 4.10 17.50
CA LYS A 803 14.30 4.30 17.39
C LYS A 803 14.87 3.48 16.24
N MET A 804 15.65 4.13 15.38
CA MET A 804 16.28 3.49 14.22
C MET A 804 17.70 3.02 14.56
N ILE A 805 18.04 1.79 14.19
CA ILE A 805 19.35 1.18 14.44
C ILE A 805 19.98 0.73 13.13
N VAL A 806 21.19 1.21 12.85
CA VAL A 806 22.05 0.75 11.76
C VAL A 806 23.15 -0.13 12.35
N ASN A 807 23.02 -1.44 12.15
CA ASN A 807 23.90 -2.47 12.71
C ASN A 807 25.04 -2.85 11.74
N ALA A 808 26.11 -3.47 12.23
CA ALA A 808 27.28 -3.92 11.47
C ALA A 808 28.18 -2.81 10.89
N ILE A 809 28.33 -1.70 11.61
CA ILE A 809 29.19 -0.56 11.21
C ILE A 809 30.68 -0.90 11.10
N ASP A 810 31.09 -2.06 11.62
CA ASP A 810 32.45 -2.59 11.48
C ASP A 810 32.81 -3.01 10.05
N LEU A 811 31.84 -2.94 9.13
CA LEU A 811 32.03 -3.08 7.69
C LEU A 811 32.44 -1.76 7.00
N ALA A 812 32.33 -0.62 7.69
CA ALA A 812 32.75 0.67 7.14
C ALA A 812 34.27 0.72 6.94
N GLU A 813 34.72 1.17 5.77
CA GLU A 813 36.15 1.36 5.49
C GLU A 813 36.69 2.64 6.14
N SER A 814 35.83 3.63 6.34
CA SER A 814 36.17 4.92 6.94
C SER A 814 35.06 5.49 7.83
N LYS A 815 35.39 6.48 8.66
CA LYS A 815 34.40 7.21 9.46
C LYS A 815 33.41 7.99 8.60
N ASN A 816 33.86 8.51 7.45
CA ASN A 816 33.01 9.20 6.48
C ASN A 816 31.90 8.29 5.95
N ASP A 817 32.17 7.00 5.74
CA ASP A 817 31.16 6.05 5.28
C ASP A 817 30.02 5.90 6.28
N ILE A 818 30.36 5.86 7.58
CA ILE A 818 29.36 5.79 8.66
C ILE A 818 28.47 7.03 8.64
N ASP A 819 29.07 8.22 8.52
CA ASP A 819 28.34 9.48 8.50
C ASP A 819 27.42 9.59 7.27
N SER A 820 27.89 9.15 6.10
CA SER A 820 27.07 9.09 4.88
C SER A 820 25.90 8.11 4.99
N VAL A 821 26.06 6.95 5.64
CA VAL A 821 24.93 6.03 5.88
C VAL A 821 23.90 6.65 6.82
N LYS A 822 24.34 7.33 7.89
CA LYS A 822 23.43 8.00 8.83
C LYS A 822 22.56 9.05 8.13
N GLU A 823 23.19 9.89 7.31
CA GLU A 823 22.51 10.94 6.56
C GLU A 823 21.49 10.35 5.58
N TYR A 824 21.84 9.28 4.87
CA TYR A 824 20.92 8.56 3.99
C TYR A 824 19.67 8.04 4.74
N VAL A 825 19.87 7.34 5.85
CA VAL A 825 18.76 6.79 6.66
C VAL A 825 17.89 7.91 7.24
N PHE A 826 18.50 9.01 7.68
CA PHE A 826 17.77 10.19 8.16
C PHE A 826 16.85 10.77 7.09
N ASN A 827 17.36 10.96 5.88
CA ASN A 827 16.56 11.47 4.77
C ASN A 827 15.45 10.49 4.37
N ALA A 828 15.70 9.18 4.38
CA ALA A 828 14.71 8.16 4.03
C ALA A 828 13.56 8.08 5.05
N LEU A 829 13.85 8.20 6.35
CA LEU A 829 12.83 8.28 7.41
C LEU A 829 11.95 9.52 7.27
N ASN A 830 12.55 10.67 6.94
CA ASN A 830 11.80 11.91 6.70
C ASN A 830 10.81 11.77 5.53
N GLN A 831 11.14 11.00 4.47
CA GLN A 831 10.24 10.79 3.33
C GLN A 831 8.95 10.04 3.70
N VAL A 832 9.00 9.11 4.65
CA VAL A 832 7.80 8.41 5.16
C VAL A 832 7.10 9.18 6.28
N GLY A 833 7.54 10.42 6.56
CA GLY A 833 7.01 11.27 7.61
C GLY A 833 7.22 10.66 9.00
N LEU A 834 8.39 10.08 9.25
CA LEU A 834 8.77 9.54 10.56
C LEU A 834 10.09 10.20 11.00
N LYS A 835 10.06 10.94 12.12
CA LYS A 835 11.27 11.55 12.70
C LYS A 835 11.74 10.68 13.85
N SER A 836 12.99 10.22 13.80
CA SER A 836 13.55 9.32 14.82
C SER A 836 15.07 9.48 14.95
N GLU A 837 15.59 9.21 16.15
CA GLU A 837 17.01 9.11 16.43
C GLU A 837 17.62 7.87 15.76
N ILE A 838 18.84 8.04 15.21
CA ILE A 838 19.57 6.99 14.50
C ILE A 838 20.79 6.54 15.30
N TYR A 839 20.82 5.27 15.66
CA TYR A 839 21.92 4.64 16.40
C TYR A 839 22.74 3.76 15.46
N THR A 840 24.01 4.11 15.27
CA THR A 840 24.98 3.28 14.54
C THR A 840 25.74 2.39 15.49
N VAL A 841 25.64 1.07 15.31
CA VAL A 841 26.17 0.09 16.26
C VAL A 841 26.88 -1.07 15.55
N SER A 842 27.83 -1.71 16.22
CA SER A 842 28.34 -3.01 15.79
C SER A 842 28.04 -4.05 16.86
N SER A 843 27.04 -4.90 16.60
CA SER A 843 26.74 -6.03 17.50
C SER A 843 27.94 -6.96 17.67
N ARG A 844 28.74 -7.15 16.61
CA ARG A 844 29.94 -8.00 16.63
C ARG A 844 31.03 -7.43 17.53
N ILE A 845 31.26 -6.12 17.46
CA ILE A 845 32.21 -5.45 18.35
C ILE A 845 31.65 -5.46 19.77
N GLY A 846 30.39 -5.08 19.97
CA GLY A 846 29.71 -4.99 21.26
C GLY A 846 29.75 -6.28 22.08
N LEU A 847 29.72 -7.44 21.43
CA LEU A 847 29.85 -8.75 22.08
C LEU A 847 31.29 -9.11 22.48
N LYS A 848 32.30 -8.58 21.78
CA LYS A 848 33.72 -8.86 22.06
C LYS A 848 34.35 -7.83 23.01
N ARG A 849 33.92 -6.57 22.91
CA ARG A 849 34.44 -5.41 23.65
C ARG A 849 33.37 -4.32 23.70
N LYS A 850 33.60 -3.27 24.49
CA LYS A 850 32.68 -2.14 24.56
C LYS A 850 32.59 -1.41 23.20
N ASP A 851 31.38 -1.32 22.67
CA ASP A 851 31.02 -0.51 21.50
C ASP A 851 30.28 0.74 21.97
N GLU A 852 30.74 1.94 21.59
CA GLU A 852 30.12 3.20 22.04
C GLU A 852 28.68 3.35 21.54
N GLY A 853 28.37 2.86 20.33
CA GLY A 853 27.02 2.90 19.78
C GLY A 853 26.02 2.07 20.59
N ILE A 854 26.41 0.85 20.98
CA ILE A 854 25.60 0.00 21.86
C ILE A 854 25.39 0.65 23.23
N ILE A 855 26.41 1.30 23.79
CA ILE A 855 26.30 2.02 25.08
C ILE A 855 25.29 3.18 24.96
N ASN A 856 25.41 4.01 23.93
CA ASN A 856 24.50 5.13 23.71
C ASN A 856 23.06 4.67 23.49
N LEU A 857 22.85 3.60 22.72
CA LEU A 857 21.53 3.00 22.52
C LEU A 857 20.95 2.48 23.85
N ARG A 858 21.77 1.82 24.66
CA ARG A 858 21.38 1.31 25.98
C ARG A 858 20.98 2.46 26.93
N ASP A 859 21.78 3.52 26.98
CA ASP A 859 21.51 4.71 27.80
C ASP A 859 20.22 5.41 27.36
N SER A 860 19.97 5.47 26.05
CA SER A 860 18.75 6.04 25.47
C SER A 860 17.50 5.21 25.75
N ILE A 861 17.61 3.87 25.78
CA ILE A 861 16.54 2.98 26.21
C ILE A 861 16.26 3.16 27.71
N ASP A 862 17.29 3.33 28.53
CA ASP A 862 17.15 3.61 29.96
C ASP A 862 16.50 4.97 30.23
N TYR A 863 16.89 6.00 29.47
CA TYR A 863 16.28 7.31 29.54
C TYR A 863 14.78 7.26 29.18
N PHE A 864 14.43 6.59 28.07
CA PHE A 864 13.03 6.41 27.70
C PHE A 864 12.23 5.71 28.81
N ALA A 865 12.75 4.59 29.33
CA ALA A 865 12.06 3.80 30.35
C ALA A 865 11.87 4.55 31.69
N LYS A 866 12.81 5.44 32.05
CA LYS A 866 12.80 6.13 33.35
C LYS A 866 12.21 7.54 33.31
N VAL A 867 12.27 8.21 32.16
CA VAL A 867 11.98 9.65 32.02
C VAL A 867 10.88 9.88 30.98
N GLU A 868 11.10 9.51 29.71
CA GLU A 868 10.18 9.88 28.61
C GLU A 868 8.82 9.18 28.73
N ALA A 869 8.80 7.88 29.05
CA ALA A 869 7.57 7.13 29.23
C ALA A 869 6.67 7.71 30.35
N LYS A 870 7.28 8.30 31.38
CA LYS A 870 6.54 8.98 32.46
C LYS A 870 6.04 10.35 32.01
N SER A 871 6.90 11.15 31.37
CA SER A 871 6.53 12.49 30.87
C SER A 871 5.37 12.45 29.87
N ILE A 872 5.34 11.45 28.97
CA ILE A 872 4.25 11.30 27.99
C ILE A 872 2.91 11.04 28.70
N LEU A 873 2.89 10.14 29.69
CA LEU A 873 1.70 9.85 30.49
C LEU A 873 1.32 11.04 31.40
N GLU A 874 2.30 11.75 31.96
CA GLU A 874 2.10 12.97 32.74
C GLU A 874 1.48 14.10 31.91
N THR A 875 1.94 14.31 30.68
CA THR A 875 1.41 15.32 29.75
C THR A 875 -0.07 15.09 29.44
N GLN A 876 -0.45 13.82 29.22
CA GLN A 876 -1.85 13.44 29.00
C GLN A 876 -2.73 13.80 30.21
N MET A 877 -2.27 13.50 31.43
CA MET A 877 -3.00 13.82 32.67
C MET A 877 -3.03 15.34 32.94
N ILE A 878 -1.97 16.09 32.64
CA ILE A 878 -1.92 17.55 32.78
C ILE A 878 -2.92 18.22 31.83
N HIS A 879 -3.04 17.74 30.59
CA HIS A 879 -4.02 18.26 29.64
C HIS A 879 -5.46 18.11 30.16
N GLN A 880 -5.79 16.96 30.76
CA GLN A 880 -7.10 16.73 31.38
C GLN A 880 -7.35 17.67 32.57
N LEU A 881 -6.34 17.92 33.40
CA LEU A 881 -6.43 18.89 34.51
C LEU A 881 -6.58 20.34 34.04
N ALA A 882 -5.94 20.71 32.93
CA ALA A 882 -6.06 22.04 32.33
C ALA A 882 -7.48 22.32 31.80
N GLN A 883 -8.13 21.31 31.20
CA GLN A 883 -9.53 21.39 30.79
C GLN A 883 -10.47 21.62 31.97
N ILE A 884 -10.27 20.93 33.10
CA ILE A 884 -11.04 21.14 34.34
C ILE A 884 -10.88 22.58 34.84
N LYS A 885 -9.65 23.11 34.84
CA LYS A 885 -9.36 24.50 35.24
C LYS A 885 -10.07 25.51 34.34
N GLN A 886 -10.01 25.33 33.02
CA GLN A 886 -10.69 26.23 32.08
C GLN A 886 -12.19 26.27 32.34
N ALA A 887 -12.81 25.11 32.55
CA ALA A 887 -14.23 25.03 32.88
C ALA A 887 -14.57 25.72 34.22
N TYR A 888 -13.69 25.66 35.23
CA TYR A 888 -13.88 26.43 36.47
C TYR A 888 -13.81 27.95 36.25
N ALA A 889 -12.90 28.44 35.39
CA ALA A 889 -12.79 29.87 35.09
C ALA A 889 -14.05 30.42 34.42
N GLU A 890 -14.61 29.66 33.47
CA GLU A 890 -15.86 30.00 32.78
C GLU A 890 -17.05 30.01 33.75
N LEU A 891 -17.13 29.05 34.68
CA LEU A 891 -18.17 29.00 35.72
C LEU A 891 -18.12 30.19 36.69
N ILE A 892 -16.92 30.67 37.02
CA ILE A 892 -16.71 31.84 37.89
C ILE A 892 -17.15 33.13 37.17
N ASP A 893 -16.75 33.30 35.90
CA ASP A 893 -17.11 34.48 35.10
C ASP A 893 -18.63 34.58 34.90
N ASP A 894 -19.27 33.45 34.56
CA ASP A 894 -20.72 33.35 34.44
C ASP A 894 -21.42 33.79 35.74
N TYR A 895 -20.88 33.43 36.91
CA TYR A 895 -21.47 33.76 38.21
C TYR A 895 -21.44 35.24 38.56
N TYR A 896 -20.31 35.92 38.33
CA TYR A 896 -20.13 37.31 38.75
C TYR A 896 -20.57 38.33 37.70
N ASN A 897 -20.41 38.03 36.41
CA ASN A 897 -20.49 39.04 35.36
C ASN A 897 -21.74 38.91 34.46
N ASN A 898 -22.43 37.77 34.46
CA ASN A 898 -23.53 37.53 33.52
C ASN A 898 -24.76 36.83 34.13
N GLU A 899 -25.46 37.49 35.06
CA GLU A 899 -26.72 36.97 35.66
C GLU A 899 -27.79 36.63 34.59
N ALA A 900 -27.80 37.34 33.46
CA ALA A 900 -28.68 37.07 32.32
C ALA A 900 -28.25 35.83 31.52
N GLN A 901 -26.95 35.56 31.36
CA GLN A 901 -26.47 34.34 30.69
C GLN A 901 -26.61 33.13 31.62
N LEU A 902 -26.39 33.27 32.93
CA LEU A 902 -26.72 32.22 33.92
C LEU A 902 -28.19 31.80 33.87
N ARG A 903 -29.12 32.78 33.78
CA ARG A 903 -30.55 32.48 33.59
C ARG A 903 -30.84 31.84 32.25
N THR A 904 -30.22 32.34 31.17
CA THR A 904 -30.37 31.77 29.82
C THR A 904 -29.80 30.35 29.74
N ARG A 905 -28.67 30.10 30.40
CA ARG A 905 -28.00 28.79 30.52
C ARG A 905 -28.82 27.84 31.37
N ASN A 906 -29.30 28.25 32.54
CA ASN A 906 -30.20 27.43 33.35
C ASN A 906 -31.50 27.09 32.61
N ASN A 907 -32.07 28.04 31.86
CA ASN A 907 -33.23 27.78 31.01
C ASN A 907 -32.90 26.79 29.89
N LYS A 908 -31.72 26.92 29.24
CA LYS A 908 -31.22 25.97 28.23
C LYS A 908 -30.93 24.58 28.82
N LEU A 909 -30.32 24.49 30.01
CA LEU A 909 -30.05 23.24 30.71
C LEU A 909 -31.35 22.56 31.16
N GLN A 910 -32.34 23.32 31.63
CA GLN A 910 -33.69 22.79 31.93
C GLN A 910 -34.41 22.30 30.68
N GLN A 911 -34.22 22.96 29.54
CA GLN A 911 -34.71 22.49 28.25
C GLN A 911 -33.98 21.20 27.83
N TYR A 912 -32.65 21.19 27.92
CA TYR A 912 -31.81 20.04 27.56
C TYR A 912 -32.04 18.82 28.49
N GLN A 913 -32.43 19.02 29.75
CA GLN A 913 -32.85 17.93 30.63
C GLN A 913 -34.08 17.16 30.13
N GLN A 914 -34.90 17.77 29.26
CA GLN A 914 -36.13 17.17 28.72
C GLN A 914 -35.97 16.61 27.30
N GLU A 915 -34.80 16.79 26.68
CA GLU A 915 -34.49 16.41 25.30
C GLU A 915 -33.39 15.34 25.27
N THR A 916 -33.40 14.46 24.26
CA THR A 916 -32.32 13.51 23.98
C THR A 916 -31.36 14.15 22.97
N HIS A 917 -30.08 14.32 23.32
CA HIS A 917 -29.11 15.08 22.53
C HIS A 917 -28.30 14.19 21.61
N VAL A 918 -27.96 13.00 22.10
CA VAL A 918 -27.24 11.97 21.37
C VAL A 918 -28.28 11.03 20.74
N ALA A 919 -28.83 11.45 19.61
CA ALA A 919 -29.92 10.72 18.96
C ALA A 919 -29.42 9.42 18.29
N THR A 920 -30.05 8.28 18.61
CA THR A 920 -29.83 6.98 17.94
C THR A 920 -30.06 7.05 16.42
N GLN A 921 -30.84 8.04 15.96
CA GLN A 921 -31.04 8.29 14.54
C GLN A 921 -29.75 8.66 13.78
N LEU A 922 -28.72 9.18 14.46
CA LEU A 922 -27.40 9.41 13.87
C LEU A 922 -26.68 8.08 13.59
N ILE A 923 -26.84 7.09 14.47
CA ILE A 923 -26.32 5.73 14.28
C ILE A 923 -27.05 5.07 13.11
N THR A 924 -28.39 5.13 13.09
CA THR A 924 -29.19 4.55 12.01
C THR A 924 -28.86 5.18 10.65
N THR A 925 -28.59 6.50 10.62
CA THR A 925 -28.16 7.19 9.40
C THR A 925 -26.78 6.72 8.94
N SER A 926 -25.81 6.62 9.87
CA SER A 926 -24.45 6.17 9.58
C SER A 926 -24.41 4.69 9.18
N SER A 927 -25.26 3.86 9.79
CA SER A 927 -25.51 2.45 9.45
C SER A 927 -26.04 2.34 8.02
N GLN A 928 -27.07 3.10 7.65
CA GLN A 928 -27.62 3.08 6.30
C GLN A 928 -26.62 3.56 5.24
N LEU A 929 -25.81 4.60 5.54
CA LEU A 929 -24.75 5.06 4.64
C LEU A 929 -23.66 4.00 4.48
N SER A 930 -23.25 3.35 5.56
CA SER A 930 -22.24 2.30 5.53
C SER A 930 -22.74 1.02 4.84
N ILE A 931 -24.04 0.70 4.94
CA ILE A 931 -24.66 -0.40 4.18
C ILE A 931 -24.63 -0.10 2.68
N ASN A 932 -24.87 1.15 2.28
CA ASN A 932 -24.75 1.55 0.88
C ASN A 932 -23.29 1.48 0.40
N GLU A 933 -22.34 1.94 1.22
CA GLU A 933 -20.90 1.82 0.94
C GLU A 933 -20.47 0.35 0.81
N ILE A 934 -21.03 -0.57 1.59
CA ILE A 934 -20.81 -2.01 1.42
C ILE A 934 -21.26 -2.46 0.03
N ASP A 935 -22.44 -2.03 -0.42
CA ASP A 935 -22.95 -2.41 -1.74
C ASP A 935 -22.03 -1.91 -2.86
N ASP A 936 -21.49 -0.70 -2.71
CA ASP A 936 -20.55 -0.10 -3.65
C ASP A 936 -19.19 -0.83 -3.61
N GLN A 937 -18.59 -1.05 -2.43
CA GLN A 937 -17.34 -1.80 -2.30
C GLN A 937 -17.44 -3.23 -2.84
N ILE A 938 -18.57 -3.92 -2.64
CA ILE A 938 -18.82 -5.27 -3.18
C ILE A 938 -18.99 -5.22 -4.70
N TYR A 939 -19.66 -4.20 -5.23
CA TYR A 939 -19.78 -3.99 -6.67
C TYR A 939 -18.39 -3.77 -7.31
N TYR A 940 -17.59 -2.83 -6.78
CA TYR A 940 -16.23 -2.56 -7.27
C TYR A 940 -15.28 -3.74 -7.10
N LEU A 941 -15.40 -4.50 -6.00
CA LEU A 941 -14.67 -5.74 -5.83
C LEU A 941 -15.02 -6.73 -6.94
N ASN A 942 -16.31 -6.94 -7.22
CA ASN A 942 -16.77 -7.86 -8.26
C ASN A 942 -16.22 -7.47 -9.66
N ASP A 943 -16.22 -6.19 -10.00
CA ASP A 943 -15.67 -5.69 -11.27
C ASP A 943 -14.14 -5.77 -11.33
N ARG A 944 -13.43 -5.45 -10.23
CA ARG A 944 -11.97 -5.60 -10.14
C ARG A 944 -11.55 -7.06 -10.26
N LEU A 945 -12.28 -7.98 -9.61
CA LEU A 945 -12.02 -9.42 -9.70
C LEU A 945 -12.23 -9.95 -11.12
N LYS A 946 -13.18 -9.40 -11.89
CA LYS A 946 -13.38 -9.77 -13.31
C LYS A 946 -12.12 -9.58 -14.15
N LEU A 947 -11.31 -8.55 -13.86
CA LEU A 947 -10.04 -8.26 -14.53
C LEU A 947 -8.87 -9.04 -13.92
N GLN A 948 -8.71 -8.99 -12.59
CA GLN A 948 -7.59 -9.62 -11.89
C GLN A 948 -7.59 -11.16 -12.03
N LEU A 949 -8.76 -11.80 -11.97
CA LEU A 949 -8.88 -13.24 -12.13
C LEU A 949 -8.42 -13.69 -13.52
N LEU A 950 -8.58 -12.85 -14.55
CA LEU A 950 -8.11 -13.19 -15.89
C LEU A 950 -6.59 -13.26 -15.96
N ASP A 951 -5.88 -12.39 -15.26
CA ASP A 951 -4.41 -12.39 -15.21
C ASP A 951 -3.86 -13.53 -14.34
N ASP A 952 -4.51 -13.81 -13.21
CA ASP A 952 -4.21 -14.97 -12.38
C ASP A 952 -4.48 -16.30 -13.14
N VAL A 953 -5.51 -16.36 -13.99
CA VAL A 953 -5.74 -17.53 -14.87
C VAL A 953 -4.65 -17.65 -15.93
N LYS A 954 -4.15 -16.54 -16.48
CA LYS A 954 -3.08 -16.56 -17.49
C LYS A 954 -1.75 -17.03 -16.89
N SER A 955 -1.43 -16.68 -15.65
CA SER A 955 -0.20 -17.12 -15.00
C SER A 955 -0.19 -18.63 -14.76
N VAL A 956 -1.36 -19.24 -14.51
CA VAL A 956 -1.45 -20.66 -14.14
C VAL A 956 -1.87 -21.58 -15.30
N PHE A 957 -2.89 -21.20 -16.08
CA PHE A 957 -3.39 -22.00 -17.21
C PHE A 957 -2.71 -21.58 -18.53
N ASN A 958 -1.41 -21.87 -18.63
CA ASN A 958 -0.57 -21.53 -19.77
C ASN A 958 -0.02 -22.77 -20.50
N SER A 959 0.86 -22.58 -21.49
CA SER A 959 1.43 -23.66 -22.30
C SER A 959 2.33 -24.64 -21.51
N GLN A 960 2.88 -24.23 -20.36
CA GLN A 960 3.68 -25.06 -19.44
C GLN A 960 2.84 -26.19 -18.80
N LEU A 961 1.51 -26.06 -18.81
CA LEU A 961 0.56 -27.09 -18.37
C LEU A 961 0.57 -28.36 -19.23
N THR A 962 1.40 -28.43 -20.28
CA THR A 962 1.53 -29.60 -21.18
C THR A 962 2.78 -30.45 -20.94
N GLN A 963 3.66 -30.04 -20.04
CA GLN A 963 5.00 -30.63 -19.87
C GLN A 963 5.02 -32.03 -19.23
N HIS A 964 3.95 -32.47 -18.56
CA HIS A 964 3.88 -33.79 -17.91
C HIS A 964 3.00 -34.78 -18.73
N PRO A 965 3.29 -36.11 -18.72
CA PRO A 965 2.51 -37.09 -19.48
C PRO A 965 1.01 -37.14 -19.10
N ASP A 966 0.68 -36.97 -17.82
CA ASP A 966 -0.71 -36.97 -17.31
C ASP A 966 -1.30 -35.56 -17.27
N PHE A 967 -2.09 -35.22 -18.28
CA PHE A 967 -2.75 -33.91 -18.38
C PHE A 967 -3.89 -33.72 -17.37
N SER A 968 -4.55 -34.81 -16.95
CA SER A 968 -5.66 -34.72 -16.01
C SER A 968 -5.15 -34.35 -14.63
N LYS A 969 -4.01 -34.94 -14.24
CA LYS A 969 -3.32 -34.58 -12.99
C LYS A 969 -2.78 -33.14 -13.03
N GLN A 970 -2.14 -32.72 -14.12
CA GLN A 970 -1.67 -31.33 -14.26
C GLN A 970 -2.80 -30.30 -14.24
N LYS A 971 -3.95 -30.60 -14.84
CA LYS A 971 -5.14 -29.74 -14.75
C LYS A 971 -5.58 -29.56 -13.30
N SER A 972 -5.56 -30.62 -12.50
CA SER A 972 -5.89 -30.54 -11.07
C SER A 972 -4.87 -29.75 -10.27
N ASP A 973 -3.58 -29.98 -10.48
CA ASP A 973 -2.52 -29.31 -9.72
C ASP A 973 -2.46 -27.81 -10.06
N ALA A 974 -2.54 -27.45 -11.35
CA ALA A 974 -2.66 -26.05 -11.76
C ALA A 974 -3.93 -25.38 -11.20
N THR A 975 -5.05 -26.10 -11.10
CA THR A 975 -6.26 -25.53 -10.48
C THR A 975 -6.03 -25.24 -8.99
N LYS A 976 -5.25 -26.06 -8.26
CA LYS A 976 -4.90 -25.78 -6.86
C LYS A 976 -3.98 -24.58 -6.73
N ASP A 977 -2.98 -24.45 -7.58
CA ASP A 977 -2.05 -23.32 -7.57
C ASP A 977 -2.80 -22.01 -7.84
N TYR A 978 -3.71 -22.03 -8.81
CA TYR A 978 -4.61 -20.91 -9.10
C TYR A 978 -5.50 -20.55 -7.91
N LEU A 979 -6.17 -21.54 -7.30
CA LEU A 979 -7.00 -21.32 -6.11
C LEU A 979 -6.20 -20.76 -4.93
N THR A 980 -4.97 -21.23 -4.74
CA THR A 980 -4.04 -20.75 -3.70
C THR A 980 -3.74 -19.27 -3.85
N GLN A 981 -3.35 -18.87 -5.06
CA GLN A 981 -3.04 -17.48 -5.40
C GLN A 981 -4.25 -16.56 -5.19
N ILE A 982 -5.43 -16.95 -5.69
CA ILE A 982 -6.62 -16.10 -5.57
C ILE A 982 -7.19 -16.08 -4.14
N HIS A 983 -7.12 -17.17 -3.37
CA HIS A 983 -7.61 -17.19 -1.98
C HIS A 983 -6.79 -16.31 -1.06
N GLN A 984 -5.46 -16.23 -1.27
CA GLN A 984 -4.62 -15.29 -0.53
C GLN A 984 -5.02 -13.84 -0.84
N ARG A 985 -5.23 -13.52 -2.12
CA ARG A 985 -5.70 -12.19 -2.53
C ARG A 985 -7.08 -11.88 -1.96
N PHE A 986 -8.02 -12.81 -2.05
CA PHE A 986 -9.37 -12.66 -1.51
C PHE A 986 -9.36 -12.41 0.00
N TYR A 987 -8.48 -13.08 0.74
CA TYR A 987 -8.33 -12.85 2.18
C TYR A 987 -7.84 -11.43 2.47
N LEU A 988 -6.85 -10.94 1.72
CA LEU A 988 -6.36 -9.56 1.86
C LEU A 988 -7.43 -8.54 1.50
N GLU A 989 -8.13 -8.71 0.37
CA GLU A 989 -9.23 -7.82 -0.05
C GLU A 989 -10.36 -7.80 0.98
N GLN A 990 -10.76 -8.97 1.50
CA GLN A 990 -11.75 -9.06 2.57
C GLN A 990 -11.31 -8.26 3.81
N THR A 991 -10.06 -8.43 4.23
CA THR A 991 -9.51 -7.76 5.43
C THR A 991 -9.50 -6.25 5.22
N LEU A 992 -9.02 -5.79 4.06
CA LEU A 992 -8.99 -4.37 3.70
C LEU A 992 -10.38 -3.74 3.63
N ILE A 993 -11.34 -4.38 2.96
CA ILE A 993 -12.72 -3.87 2.87
C ILE A 993 -13.35 -3.82 4.26
N THR A 994 -13.12 -4.84 5.08
CA THR A 994 -13.64 -4.88 6.46
C THR A 994 -13.14 -3.68 7.26
N GLU A 995 -11.83 -3.40 7.24
CA GLU A 995 -11.27 -2.25 7.96
C GLU A 995 -11.69 -0.90 7.36
N ARG A 996 -11.84 -0.81 6.03
CA ARG A 996 -12.38 0.39 5.38
C ARG A 996 -13.81 0.69 5.80
N ILE A 997 -14.66 -0.33 5.85
CA ILE A 997 -16.06 -0.18 6.27
C ILE A 997 -16.16 0.23 7.74
N LYS A 998 -15.34 -0.36 8.62
CA LYS A 998 -15.25 0.09 10.03
C LYS A 998 -14.86 1.57 10.12
N LYS A 999 -13.77 1.94 9.44
CA LYS A 999 -13.26 3.31 9.44
C LYS A 999 -14.27 4.28 8.85
N HIS A 1000 -14.94 3.90 7.76
CA HIS A 1000 -16.00 4.69 7.15
C HIS A 1000 -17.13 4.93 8.15
N PHE A 1001 -17.65 3.88 8.79
CA PHE A 1001 -18.71 4.00 9.80
C PHE A 1001 -18.27 4.88 10.98
N GLN A 1002 -17.07 4.65 11.53
CA GLN A 1002 -16.54 5.43 12.65
C GLN A 1002 -16.37 6.91 12.28
N HIS A 1003 -15.76 7.18 11.12
CA HIS A 1003 -15.55 8.55 10.65
C HIS A 1003 -16.87 9.27 10.38
N ASP A 1004 -17.86 8.56 9.84
CA ASP A 1004 -19.19 9.12 9.65
C ASP A 1004 -19.87 9.40 10.99
N ILE A 1005 -19.76 8.52 11.99
CA ILE A 1005 -20.24 8.78 13.37
C ILE A 1005 -19.56 10.02 13.96
N GLU A 1006 -18.24 10.14 13.87
CA GLU A 1006 -17.49 11.31 14.33
C GLU A 1006 -18.00 12.60 13.67
N ARG A 1007 -18.19 12.55 12.34
CA ARG A 1007 -18.71 13.67 11.56
C ARG A 1007 -20.13 14.05 11.96
N GLN A 1008 -21.00 13.06 12.22
CA GLN A 1008 -22.39 13.29 12.64
C GLN A 1008 -22.48 13.79 14.10
N LEU A 1009 -21.56 13.37 14.97
CA LEU A 1009 -21.54 13.72 16.39
C LEU A 1009 -20.90 15.10 16.66
N SER A 1010 -19.94 15.52 15.84
CA SER A 1010 -19.21 16.79 15.99
C SER A 1010 -20.12 18.02 16.18
N PRO A 1011 -21.21 18.23 15.40
CA PRO A 1011 -22.14 19.33 15.62
C PRO A 1011 -22.91 19.25 16.95
N VAL A 1012 -23.15 18.04 17.47
CA VAL A 1012 -23.82 17.82 18.76
C VAL A 1012 -22.89 18.17 19.90
N LEU A 1013 -21.63 17.69 19.86
CA LEU A 1013 -20.61 18.03 20.85
C LEU A 1013 -20.40 19.54 20.95
N LYS A 1014 -20.29 20.22 19.80
CA LYS A 1014 -20.14 21.68 19.74
C LYS A 1014 -21.33 22.44 20.34
N LYS A 1015 -22.55 21.86 20.35
CA LYS A 1015 -23.72 22.45 21.02
C LYS A 1015 -23.71 22.22 22.54
N LEU A 1016 -23.23 21.05 22.97
CA LEU A 1016 -23.09 20.70 24.40
C LEU A 1016 -22.00 21.53 25.08
N GLU A 1017 -20.88 21.77 24.40
CA GLU A 1017 -19.80 22.65 24.88
C GLU A 1017 -20.32 24.07 25.20
N GLN A 1018 -21.25 24.60 24.40
CA GLN A 1018 -21.84 25.95 24.62
C GLN A 1018 -22.65 26.07 25.91
N VAL A 1019 -22.95 24.97 26.61
CA VAL A 1019 -23.64 24.96 27.90
C VAL A 1019 -22.79 24.33 29.02
N HIS A 1020 -21.47 24.22 28.80
CA HIS A 1020 -20.47 23.69 29.71
C HIS A 1020 -20.61 22.19 30.01
N ILE A 1021 -21.08 21.42 29.03
CA ILE A 1021 -21.09 19.96 29.06
C ILE A 1021 -19.94 19.50 28.18
N PHE A 1022 -18.90 19.00 28.81
CA PHE A 1022 -17.67 18.57 28.13
C PHE A 1022 -17.63 17.06 28.14
N ILE A 1023 -17.65 16.47 26.95
CA ILE A 1023 -17.65 15.02 26.77
C ILE A 1023 -16.61 14.69 25.72
N GLN A 1024 -15.73 13.76 26.07
CA GLN A 1024 -14.77 13.19 25.14
C GLN A 1024 -15.23 11.77 24.83
N PRO A 1025 -15.95 11.56 23.71
CA PRO A 1025 -16.47 10.25 23.41
C PRO A 1025 -15.32 9.30 23.03
N GLU A 1026 -15.20 8.19 23.75
CA GLU A 1026 -14.35 7.07 23.33
C GLU A 1026 -15.02 6.34 22.16
N LEU A 1027 -14.80 6.83 20.95
CA LEU A 1027 -15.40 6.28 19.73
C LEU A 1027 -14.61 5.11 19.14
N ASN A 1028 -13.44 4.78 19.70
CA ASN A 1028 -12.58 3.69 19.22
C ASN A 1028 -13.09 2.34 19.76
N ILE A 1029 -14.00 1.73 19.01
CA ILE A 1029 -14.53 0.41 19.35
C ILE A 1029 -13.74 -0.67 18.60
N ASN A 1030 -13.05 -1.52 19.34
CA ASN A 1030 -12.25 -2.60 18.76
C ASN A 1030 -13.10 -3.85 18.56
N ILE A 1031 -13.56 -4.07 17.32
CA ILE A 1031 -14.39 -5.24 16.98
C ILE A 1031 -13.52 -6.36 16.46
N GLU A 1032 -13.40 -7.42 17.27
CA GLU A 1032 -12.82 -8.69 16.85
C GLU A 1032 -13.73 -9.36 15.82
N ILE A 1033 -13.30 -9.35 14.57
CA ILE A 1033 -14.02 -10.03 13.50
C ILE A 1033 -13.43 -11.42 13.32
N SER A 1034 -14.30 -12.42 13.25
CA SER A 1034 -13.91 -13.76 12.83
C SER A 1034 -13.18 -13.69 11.49
N ASN A 1035 -11.88 -13.99 11.47
CA ASN A 1035 -11.04 -14.00 10.26
C ASN A 1035 -11.36 -15.17 9.31
N THR A 1036 -12.57 -15.73 9.37
CA THR A 1036 -13.00 -16.75 8.44
C THR A 1036 -13.10 -16.14 7.03
N PRO A 1037 -12.33 -16.67 6.06
CA PRO A 1037 -12.37 -16.22 4.68
C PRO A 1037 -13.70 -16.64 4.04
N LYS A 1038 -14.47 -15.67 3.54
CA LYS A 1038 -15.78 -15.89 2.90
C LYS A 1038 -15.68 -16.08 1.41
N LEU A 1039 -14.67 -15.47 0.81
CA LEU A 1039 -14.33 -15.68 -0.59
C LEU A 1039 -13.46 -16.93 -0.70
N THR A 1040 -14.11 -18.08 -0.84
CA THR A 1040 -13.45 -19.37 -1.07
C THR A 1040 -14.15 -20.12 -2.19
N ILE A 1041 -13.39 -20.98 -2.88
CA ILE A 1041 -13.89 -21.83 -3.95
C ILE A 1041 -13.33 -23.22 -3.70
N GLU A 1042 -14.22 -24.21 -3.61
CA GLU A 1042 -13.80 -25.59 -3.49
C GLU A 1042 -13.19 -26.10 -4.81
N LEU A 1043 -12.11 -26.87 -4.71
CA LEU A 1043 -11.42 -27.40 -5.89
C LEU A 1043 -12.33 -28.29 -6.72
N GLU A 1044 -13.20 -29.08 -6.09
CA GLU A 1044 -14.13 -29.92 -6.84
C GLU A 1044 -15.10 -29.10 -7.69
N ASP A 1045 -15.57 -27.97 -7.17
CA ASP A 1045 -16.50 -27.10 -7.89
C ASP A 1045 -15.80 -26.36 -9.01
N MET A 1046 -14.57 -25.89 -8.77
CA MET A 1046 -13.73 -25.32 -9.82
C MET A 1046 -13.44 -26.37 -10.91
N LEU A 1047 -13.08 -27.60 -10.55
CA LEU A 1047 -12.80 -28.68 -11.51
C LEU A 1047 -14.00 -29.05 -12.38
N LYS A 1048 -15.23 -29.01 -11.83
CA LYS A 1048 -16.48 -29.29 -12.56
C LYS A 1048 -16.77 -28.24 -13.63
N VAL A 1049 -16.49 -26.97 -13.35
CA VAL A 1049 -16.76 -25.85 -14.26
C VAL A 1049 -15.64 -25.61 -15.27
N LEU A 1050 -14.49 -26.30 -15.13
CA LEU A 1050 -13.39 -26.15 -16.09
C LEU A 1050 -13.84 -26.50 -17.52
N PRO A 1051 -13.42 -25.73 -18.54
CA PRO A 1051 -13.88 -25.90 -19.90
C PRO A 1051 -13.60 -27.33 -20.43
N LYS A 1052 -14.60 -27.98 -21.06
CA LYS A 1052 -14.42 -29.31 -21.67
C LYS A 1052 -13.39 -29.32 -22.80
N ASN A 1053 -13.16 -28.17 -23.43
CA ASN A 1053 -12.15 -27.98 -24.47
C ASN A 1053 -10.75 -27.71 -23.90
N LEU A 1054 -10.55 -27.63 -22.58
CA LEU A 1054 -9.24 -27.60 -21.94
C LEU A 1054 -8.54 -28.96 -22.14
N THR A 1055 -7.70 -29.04 -23.18
CA THR A 1055 -6.94 -30.22 -23.59
C THR A 1055 -5.52 -29.81 -23.98
N LYS A 1056 -4.55 -30.75 -23.95
CA LYS A 1056 -3.15 -30.50 -24.37
C LYS A 1056 -3.05 -29.77 -25.70
N ARG A 1057 -3.86 -30.18 -26.68
CA ARG A 1057 -3.86 -29.58 -28.02
C ARG A 1057 -4.40 -28.15 -28.04
N ASN A 1058 -5.46 -27.89 -27.27
CA ASN A 1058 -6.17 -26.61 -27.31
C ASN A 1058 -5.51 -25.53 -26.45
N ILE A 1059 -4.82 -25.90 -25.37
CA ILE A 1059 -4.07 -24.94 -24.54
C ILE A 1059 -2.81 -24.42 -25.25
N LEU A 1060 -2.28 -25.16 -26.23
CA LEU A 1060 -1.16 -24.75 -27.09
C LEU A 1060 -1.59 -23.81 -28.24
N ASN A 1061 -2.88 -23.68 -28.52
CA ASN A 1061 -3.39 -22.79 -29.55
C ASN A 1061 -3.81 -21.47 -28.92
N HIS A 1062 -3.08 -20.38 -29.20
CA HIS A 1062 -3.32 -19.05 -28.60
C HIS A 1062 -4.78 -18.57 -28.65
N ASN A 1063 -5.52 -18.80 -29.75
CA ASN A 1063 -6.90 -18.35 -29.89
C ASN A 1063 -7.89 -19.18 -29.04
N ILE A 1064 -7.63 -20.48 -28.91
CA ILE A 1064 -8.47 -21.38 -28.09
C ILE A 1064 -8.10 -21.25 -26.61
N GLN A 1065 -6.80 -21.10 -26.32
CA GLN A 1065 -6.26 -20.83 -24.99
C GLN A 1065 -6.89 -19.58 -24.39
N ARG A 1066 -6.94 -18.45 -25.12
CA ARG A 1066 -7.58 -17.22 -24.63
C ARG A 1066 -9.06 -17.42 -24.28
N LYS A 1067 -9.80 -18.18 -25.09
CA LYS A 1067 -11.21 -18.53 -24.81
C LYS A 1067 -11.37 -19.44 -23.60
N ILE A 1068 -10.46 -20.40 -23.42
CA ILE A 1068 -10.39 -21.27 -22.25
C ILE A 1068 -10.14 -20.41 -21.01
N GLN A 1069 -9.14 -19.54 -21.02
CA GLN A 1069 -8.78 -18.66 -19.91
C GLN A 1069 -9.92 -17.71 -19.53
N GLN A 1070 -10.56 -17.09 -20.53
CA GLN A 1070 -11.76 -16.26 -20.30
C GLN A 1070 -12.91 -17.04 -19.70
N ASN A 1071 -13.15 -18.27 -20.16
CA ASN A 1071 -14.19 -19.13 -19.60
C ASN A 1071 -13.87 -19.53 -18.16
N ILE A 1072 -12.61 -19.90 -17.85
CA ILE A 1072 -12.17 -20.20 -16.49
C ILE A 1072 -12.40 -18.99 -15.59
N ALA A 1073 -11.96 -17.78 -15.98
CA ALA A 1073 -12.18 -16.57 -15.20
C ALA A 1073 -13.68 -16.25 -14.98
N GLN A 1074 -14.52 -16.41 -16.00
CA GLN A 1074 -15.98 -16.24 -15.88
C GLN A 1074 -16.60 -17.27 -14.93
N GLN A 1075 -16.15 -18.52 -14.97
CA GLN A 1075 -16.63 -19.57 -14.07
C GLN A 1075 -16.14 -19.34 -12.64
N THR A 1076 -14.89 -18.90 -12.45
CA THR A 1076 -14.40 -18.46 -11.13
C THR A 1076 -15.27 -17.34 -10.58
N LEU A 1077 -15.56 -16.30 -11.38
CA LEU A 1077 -16.41 -15.18 -10.99
C LEU A 1077 -17.84 -15.62 -10.64
N HIS A 1078 -18.38 -16.61 -11.36
CA HIS A 1078 -19.69 -17.18 -11.07
C HIS A 1078 -19.71 -17.95 -9.75
N LEU A 1079 -18.67 -18.76 -9.49
CA LEU A 1079 -18.55 -19.55 -8.25
C LEU A 1079 -18.40 -18.67 -7.00
N ILE A 1080 -17.78 -17.49 -7.12
CA ILE A 1080 -17.62 -16.56 -5.99
C ILE A 1080 -18.83 -15.66 -5.73
N GLN A 1081 -19.86 -15.64 -6.58
CA GLN A 1081 -21.03 -14.76 -6.37
C GLN A 1081 -21.71 -15.02 -5.02
N ASN A 1082 -21.82 -16.28 -4.62
CA ASN A 1082 -22.35 -16.64 -3.30
C ASN A 1082 -21.42 -16.14 -2.19
N GLY A 1083 -20.09 -16.29 -2.36
CA GLY A 1083 -19.11 -15.78 -1.41
C GLY A 1083 -19.10 -14.24 -1.29
N LEU A 1084 -19.39 -13.52 -2.37
CA LEU A 1084 -19.56 -12.06 -2.37
C LEU A 1084 -20.83 -11.64 -1.63
N ASN A 1085 -21.93 -12.38 -1.78
CA ASN A 1085 -23.15 -12.16 -0.99
C ASN A 1085 -22.93 -12.50 0.48
N ASP A 1086 -22.21 -13.58 0.79
CA ASP A 1086 -21.84 -13.94 2.15
C ASP A 1086 -20.92 -12.89 2.79
N LEU A 1087 -19.99 -12.32 2.01
CA LEU A 1087 -19.15 -11.20 2.44
C LEU A 1087 -19.99 -9.95 2.69
N ARG A 1088 -20.92 -9.60 1.79
CA ARG A 1088 -21.88 -8.50 1.98
C ARG A 1088 -22.67 -8.67 3.28
N HIS A 1089 -23.27 -9.84 3.50
CA HIS A 1089 -24.01 -10.11 4.74
C HIS A 1089 -23.12 -10.05 5.97
N LYS A 1090 -21.87 -10.52 5.88
CA LYS A 1090 -20.91 -10.40 6.98
C LYS A 1090 -20.59 -8.94 7.28
N LEU A 1091 -20.33 -8.11 6.26
CA LEU A 1091 -20.07 -6.68 6.44
C LEU A 1091 -21.30 -5.95 7.00
N GLN A 1092 -22.50 -6.31 6.55
CA GLN A 1092 -23.75 -5.79 7.13
C GLN A 1092 -23.90 -6.19 8.60
N ASN A 1093 -23.54 -7.42 8.95
CA ASN A 1093 -23.50 -7.85 10.35
C ASN A 1093 -22.43 -7.08 11.14
N VAL A 1094 -21.26 -6.79 10.55
CA VAL A 1094 -20.25 -5.93 11.20
C VAL A 1094 -20.82 -4.54 11.48
N ILE A 1095 -21.52 -3.93 10.52
CA ILE A 1095 -22.20 -2.66 10.73
C ILE A 1095 -23.29 -2.76 11.79
N LYS A 1096 -24.01 -3.88 11.84
CA LYS A 1096 -25.01 -4.12 12.88
C LYS A 1096 -24.38 -4.27 14.27
N ASP A 1097 -23.29 -5.03 14.37
CA ASP A 1097 -22.53 -5.21 15.61
C ASP A 1097 -21.94 -3.85 16.06
N MET A 1098 -21.49 -3.02 15.11
CA MET A 1098 -21.10 -1.63 15.35
C MET A 1098 -22.30 -0.81 15.84
N GLU A 1099 -23.45 -0.86 15.16
CA GLU A 1099 -24.67 -0.15 15.54
C GLU A 1099 -25.09 -0.51 16.98
N ASP A 1100 -25.14 -1.80 17.33
CA ASP A 1100 -25.46 -2.27 18.68
C ASP A 1100 -24.43 -1.76 19.72
N GLN A 1101 -23.14 -1.73 19.39
CA GLN A 1101 -22.10 -1.23 20.30
C GLN A 1101 -22.11 0.30 20.44
N TYR A 1102 -22.31 1.02 19.34
CA TYR A 1102 -22.45 2.48 19.36
C TYR A 1102 -23.77 2.90 20.00
N GLU A 1103 -24.82 2.07 20.00
CA GLU A 1103 -26.03 2.33 20.81
C GLU A 1103 -25.70 2.34 22.29
N HIS A 1104 -24.86 1.41 22.77
CA HIS A 1104 -24.36 1.43 24.14
C HIS A 1104 -23.50 2.65 24.42
N VAL A 1105 -22.56 2.98 23.52
CA VAL A 1105 -21.72 4.18 23.66
C VAL A 1105 -22.58 5.45 23.66
N PHE A 1106 -23.58 5.56 22.79
CA PHE A 1106 -24.49 6.71 22.74
C PHE A 1106 -25.40 6.80 23.96
N LEU A 1107 -25.82 5.66 24.51
CA LEU A 1107 -26.59 5.61 25.75
C LEU A 1107 -25.73 6.03 26.95
N ASP A 1108 -24.48 5.58 27.01
CA ASP A 1108 -23.52 5.99 28.03
C ASP A 1108 -23.18 7.47 27.91
N LEU A 1109 -22.95 7.96 26.70
CA LEU A 1109 -22.76 9.39 26.40
C LEU A 1109 -23.99 10.20 26.79
N GLU A 1110 -25.20 9.76 26.46
CA GLU A 1110 -26.43 10.46 26.84
C GLU A 1110 -26.63 10.42 28.36
N ASN A 1111 -26.35 9.30 29.02
CA ASN A 1111 -26.39 9.21 30.49
C ASN A 1111 -25.36 10.14 31.12
N GLU A 1112 -24.17 10.28 30.52
CA GLU A 1112 -23.15 11.21 30.95
C GLU A 1112 -23.62 12.66 30.75
N VAL A 1113 -24.14 13.02 29.57
CA VAL A 1113 -24.79 14.32 29.31
C VAL A 1113 -25.83 14.61 30.38
N GLN A 1114 -26.76 13.69 30.62
CA GLN A 1114 -27.85 13.88 31.58
C GLN A 1114 -27.36 13.94 33.03
N THR A 1115 -26.31 13.19 33.37
CA THR A 1115 -25.67 13.25 34.70
C THR A 1115 -24.95 14.58 34.88
N GLN A 1116 -24.23 15.07 33.87
CA GLN A 1116 -23.60 16.39 33.90
C GLN A 1116 -24.66 17.50 33.98
N ILE A 1117 -25.76 17.41 33.22
CA ILE A 1117 -26.91 18.34 33.30
C ILE A 1117 -27.52 18.32 34.70
N GLN A 1118 -27.82 17.14 35.25
CA GLN A 1118 -28.37 17.01 36.61
C GLN A 1118 -27.41 17.54 37.66
N THR A 1119 -26.12 17.28 37.52
CA THR A 1119 -25.07 17.82 38.40
C THR A 1119 -25.10 19.35 38.34
N LEU A 1120 -25.01 19.94 37.15
CA LEU A 1120 -25.05 21.38 36.92
C LEU A 1120 -26.36 22.04 37.39
N LEU A 1121 -27.50 21.34 37.35
CA LEU A 1121 -28.80 21.82 37.83
C LEU A 1121 -29.02 21.61 39.33
N SER A 1122 -28.45 20.54 39.92
CA SER A 1122 -28.58 20.18 41.34
C SER A 1122 -27.74 21.09 42.23
N PHE A 1123 -26.61 21.55 41.70
CA PHE A 1123 -25.80 22.56 42.35
C PHE A 1123 -26.36 23.94 42.03
N LYS A 1124 -27.04 24.51 43.03
CA LYS A 1124 -27.22 25.96 43.03
C LYS A 1124 -25.82 26.55 43.17
N LEU A 1125 -25.31 27.16 42.10
CA LEU A 1125 -24.15 28.04 42.17
C LEU A 1125 -24.46 29.09 43.24
N ASP A 1126 -24.02 28.81 44.45
CA ASP A 1126 -24.17 29.65 45.62
C ASP A 1126 -22.79 30.15 46.02
N ASN A 1127 -22.77 31.12 46.92
CA ASN A 1127 -21.52 31.71 47.35
C ASN A 1127 -20.55 30.66 47.94
N GLN A 1128 -21.01 29.53 48.47
CA GLN A 1128 -20.12 28.52 49.08
C GLN A 1128 -19.43 27.65 48.02
N LEU A 1129 -20.19 27.15 47.05
CA LEU A 1129 -19.64 26.33 45.96
C LEU A 1129 -18.74 27.16 45.05
N ILE A 1130 -19.14 28.40 44.71
CA ILE A 1130 -18.27 29.30 43.93
C ILE A 1130 -17.00 29.65 44.69
N THR A 1131 -17.06 29.91 46.00
CA THR A 1131 -15.83 30.14 46.78
C THR A 1131 -14.92 28.91 46.77
N SER A 1132 -15.49 27.70 46.76
CA SER A 1132 -14.72 26.44 46.70
C SER A 1132 -14.10 26.21 45.33
N ILE A 1133 -14.84 26.50 44.25
CA ILE A 1133 -14.34 26.47 42.87
C ILE A 1133 -13.26 27.54 42.66
N GLU A 1134 -13.44 28.75 43.18
CA GLU A 1134 -12.41 29.81 43.15
C GLU A 1134 -11.13 29.40 43.90
N GLN A 1135 -11.26 28.77 45.08
CA GLN A 1135 -10.11 28.29 45.84
C GLN A 1135 -9.38 27.19 45.08
N ALA A 1136 -10.11 26.21 44.55
CA ALA A 1136 -9.51 25.12 43.79
C ALA A 1136 -8.93 25.57 42.44
N ALA A 1137 -9.62 26.46 41.72
CA ALA A 1137 -9.11 27.06 40.49
C ALA A 1137 -7.85 27.86 40.77
N ARG A 1138 -7.77 28.65 41.86
CA ARG A 1138 -6.54 29.35 42.26
C ARG A 1138 -5.41 28.41 42.67
N GLN A 1139 -5.72 27.31 43.35
CA GLN A 1139 -4.74 26.30 43.73
C GLN A 1139 -4.21 25.55 42.50
N LEU A 1140 -5.09 25.13 41.59
CA LEU A 1140 -4.75 24.56 40.28
C LEU A 1140 -3.97 25.55 39.42
N ASP A 1141 -4.35 26.83 39.38
CA ASP A 1141 -3.69 27.87 38.60
C ASP A 1141 -2.27 28.15 39.12
N HIS A 1142 -2.08 28.21 40.45
CA HIS A 1142 -0.76 28.35 41.05
C HIS A 1142 0.15 27.13 40.77
N ILE A 1143 -0.43 25.93 40.62
CA ILE A 1143 0.32 24.71 40.35
C ILE A 1143 0.58 24.52 38.85
N LEU A 1144 -0.37 24.86 37.98
CA LEU A 1144 -0.26 24.77 36.52
C LEU A 1144 0.56 25.92 35.92
N GLN A 1145 0.44 27.17 36.41
CA GLN A 1145 1.31 28.29 35.98
C GLN A 1145 2.77 28.11 36.46
N GLY A 1146 2.98 27.43 37.59
CA GLY A 1146 4.32 27.00 38.00
C GLY A 1146 4.93 25.93 37.08
N LYS A 1147 4.12 25.31 36.21
CA LYS A 1147 4.49 24.25 35.26
C LYS A 1147 4.49 24.72 33.80
N GLU A 1148 3.73 25.77 33.44
CA GLU A 1148 3.69 26.37 32.09
C GLU A 1148 4.79 27.42 31.83
N GLY A 1149 5.44 27.92 32.88
CA GLY A 1149 6.44 28.98 32.76
C GLY A 1149 7.82 28.52 32.28
N HIS A 1150 7.95 27.85 31.11
CA HIS A 1150 9.21 27.73 30.35
C HIS A 1150 9.04 27.20 28.90
N THR A 1151 7.99 27.59 28.16
CA THR A 1151 7.85 27.16 26.74
C THR A 1151 7.60 28.28 25.72
N TYR A 1152 7.69 29.56 26.10
CA TYR A 1152 7.65 30.67 25.14
C TYR A 1152 8.63 31.78 25.53
N ASP A 1153 9.91 31.58 25.21
CA ASP A 1153 10.88 32.62 24.83
C ASP A 1153 12.23 31.93 24.53
N GLU A 1154 12.40 31.48 23.28
CA GLU A 1154 13.59 31.58 22.39
C GLU A 1154 13.46 30.66 21.17
#